data_AF-A0AA88XT39-F1
#
_entry.id   AF-A0AA88XT39-F1
#
_cell.length_a   1.000
_cell.length_b   1.000
_cell.length_c   1.000
_cell.angle_alpha   90.00
_cell.angle_beta   90.00
_cell.angle_gamma   90.00
#
_symmetry.space_group_name_H-M   'P 1'
#
loop_
_entity.id
_entity.type
_entity.pdbx_description
1 polymer ?
#
loop_
_entity_poly.entity_id
_entity_poly.type
_entity_poly.pdbx_seq_one_letter_code
_entity_poly.pdbx_strand_id
1 'polypeptide(L)'
;PPRPKMVFSCPRECPVCQKLKGTNSRVCQAADDYGDVKNDFLAKLSTDQSDAYEELRNTSAFVVTAATKTCDGMIRHINLFAKLSRAVKDKIHDFLDDPATCTAADVEKFPREVFSALEPARGRRIFARMSLRQKAVVCKDLKYEDCLTRIYISKKIDCVKALLDNGNAVNVKDVSSLMDINNCSSWDRDTWNLTLRNFPKFLTADCIKETPNDIIMDNLDKIGDSCGTMKPKERFAFVNATRTKMEDKKSQGTLTSADKRDLSNIVSKCKSDPSALQGILDPKDALKTTDLNTMSRSKGMKYMEQALQSMSPKDFTKDEIVNSIGVLVNDKKTLKQMNDTEIEAAACEVCAKKDDLNKNDLRKFADVVMDLPAFSDPSQFDSTTFDCMGCMMAFIPTSSFSRIPDTQLRSAINSGTLKNMTITSKKMGKKVLENAKMALNKPNGDFSESDLKKLGSAVASFDSKDLDNIPDNSFTEDVIKEFDQALADDSDSGDKKSLKAKLVAKDWLRIFLRHPIQDAPISDFDDLTGDNEESTITCNRKQAKFLMKKVKDTLGDTSNDNYTLKRLTNMKPYLNGLSVQDIKNMSQDSTFLDKMHTLGKAPDMNREQTKTIHKQIKLYTKFDETDSATLSSQTDSSTVSEMAPQVLALFSKTELKKFGMANCEAILERLAEADTETMTKKEIKEKFDYFLECIWTQQLTVLYKDALEDKASTLQSCNLDTSSRKKLASNVVSKVFNSDMTQLKASGALVVGNLLSELTDAQLNQIDKDTISDTADKVSEAFKDKEDKEKKREKKGFKMDRTTDEKNSDKTKKRKVFKRILKAKEDIISAASTTSGRRKRSSVSLTCSDLQSLGSTGLSALSTTQISNLNDQEFIDCADLLGTPSDYSTSQKDALATVAKRTTVWGDPSGWNASNVYSAGSIVQALTTTEIAALTLDLDAVSRLGTFDGWDAAKISEVFSRWLTLEKSNTPSSITSSELRSLGHVSCGATTGQIAQMSSSAYQSAADAVGEVTSCTDLQLYEYALLAKTAYGSDVTTWDSSTISNLGVVIGGLTGGEISTLSETQIDSIDANDMSYIPPSVFAGFTVSQINTFDTAQGQATTSTQRSALSTSQLDALSAAAGVSFASSGGMSFFIRNHFNLPFLILFMFN
;
A
#
# COMPACT_ATOMS: atom_id res chain seq x y z
N PRO A 1 40.60 -46.85 19.73
CA PRO A 1 39.21 -46.46 19.38
C PRO A 1 39.18 -45.59 18.10
N PRO A 2 38.29 -45.85 17.13
CA PRO A 2 38.13 -44.98 15.97
C PRO A 2 37.73 -43.57 16.42
N ARG A 3 38.35 -42.54 15.83
CA ARG A 3 38.03 -41.13 16.14
C ARG A 3 36.56 -40.88 15.77
N PRO A 4 35.71 -40.39 16.70
CA PRO A 4 34.30 -40.18 16.39
C PRO A 4 34.16 -39.09 15.33
N LYS A 5 33.29 -39.34 14.34
CA LYS A 5 32.93 -38.31 13.35
C LYS A 5 32.33 -37.09 14.04
N MET A 6 32.70 -35.90 13.58
CA MET A 6 32.11 -34.67 14.09
C MET A 6 30.64 -34.56 13.67
N VAL A 7 29.74 -34.52 14.65
CA VAL A 7 28.32 -34.26 14.41
C VAL A 7 28.12 -32.75 14.37
N PHE A 8 28.00 -32.21 13.16
CA PHE A 8 27.66 -30.81 12.96
C PHE A 8 26.17 -30.61 13.25
N SER A 9 25.84 -29.99 14.40
CA SER A 9 24.46 -29.66 14.75
C SER A 9 23.92 -28.58 13.82
N CYS A 10 22.88 -28.89 13.05
CA CYS A 10 22.33 -28.03 12.00
C CYS A 10 20.86 -27.65 12.30
N PRO A 11 20.61 -26.45 12.84
CA PRO A 11 19.27 -25.88 13.02
C PRO A 11 18.53 -25.71 11.68
N ARG A 12 17.20 -25.93 11.66
CA ARG A 12 16.38 -25.82 10.43
C ARG A 12 16.35 -24.40 9.85
N GLU A 13 16.52 -23.41 10.70
CA GLU A 13 16.54 -21.97 10.39
C GLU A 13 17.83 -21.48 9.72
N CYS A 14 18.81 -22.35 9.45
CA CYS A 14 20.08 -22.00 8.82
C CYS A 14 20.16 -22.36 7.32
N PRO A 15 20.17 -21.39 6.39
CA PRO A 15 20.21 -21.66 4.93
C PRO A 15 21.47 -22.40 4.45
N VAL A 16 22.64 -22.12 5.05
CA VAL A 16 23.90 -22.83 4.75
C VAL A 16 23.77 -24.33 5.04
N CYS A 17 22.97 -24.69 6.04
CA CYS A 17 22.74 -26.07 6.43
C CYS A 17 21.81 -26.83 5.46
N GLN A 18 20.92 -26.13 4.75
CA GLN A 18 20.06 -26.72 3.73
C GLN A 18 20.89 -27.10 2.48
N LYS A 19 21.88 -26.29 2.11
CA LYS A 19 22.84 -26.60 1.04
C LYS A 19 23.70 -27.85 1.34
N LEU A 20 24.07 -28.07 2.61
CA LEU A 20 24.84 -29.26 3.02
C LEU A 20 24.02 -30.56 3.04
N LYS A 21 22.70 -30.47 3.25
CA LYS A 21 21.80 -31.64 3.31
C LYS A 21 21.16 -32.02 1.96
N GLY A 22 21.19 -31.12 0.97
CA GLY A 22 20.28 -31.15 -0.17
C GLY A 22 20.84 -31.47 -1.56
N THR A 23 22.12 -31.84 -1.77
CA THR A 23 22.63 -31.97 -3.15
C THR A 23 23.51 -33.19 -3.41
N ASN A 24 23.16 -33.91 -4.49
CA ASN A 24 24.05 -34.80 -5.29
C ASN A 24 25.16 -34.02 -6.06
N SER A 25 25.47 -32.79 -5.64
CA SER A 25 26.52 -31.94 -6.22
C SER A 25 27.67 -31.81 -5.22
N ARG A 26 28.90 -32.07 -5.68
CA ARG A 26 30.13 -32.02 -4.88
C ARG A 26 30.47 -30.59 -4.46
N VAL A 27 29.82 -30.09 -3.41
CA VAL A 27 30.24 -28.84 -2.75
C VAL A 27 31.67 -29.03 -2.22
N CYS A 28 32.57 -28.10 -2.56
CA CYS A 28 33.96 -28.13 -2.11
C CYS A 28 34.02 -28.09 -0.57
N GLN A 29 34.74 -29.06 0.02
CA GLN A 29 34.92 -29.16 1.47
C GLN A 29 36.36 -28.83 1.85
N ALA A 30 36.53 -27.83 2.72
CA ALA A 30 37.83 -27.47 3.27
C ALA A 30 38.32 -28.48 4.33
N ALA A 31 37.40 -29.17 5.01
CA ALA A 31 37.70 -30.13 6.06
C ALA A 31 36.96 -31.47 5.87
N ASP A 32 37.50 -32.53 6.46
CA ASP A 32 36.90 -33.87 6.42
C ASP A 32 35.78 -34.06 7.47
N ASP A 33 35.28 -35.30 7.58
CA ASP A 33 34.24 -35.66 8.56
C ASP A 33 34.74 -35.71 10.02
N TYR A 34 36.04 -35.60 10.24
CA TYR A 34 36.69 -35.62 11.54
C TYR A 34 37.14 -34.23 12.00
N GLY A 35 36.96 -33.21 11.14
CA GLY A 35 37.32 -31.82 11.42
C GLY A 35 38.75 -31.46 11.02
N ASP A 36 39.45 -32.34 10.31
CA ASP A 36 40.81 -32.08 9.84
C ASP A 36 40.75 -31.34 8.48
N VAL A 37 41.48 -30.22 8.37
CA VAL A 37 41.54 -29.41 7.15
C VAL A 37 42.35 -30.14 6.08
N LYS A 38 41.80 -30.25 4.87
CA LYS A 38 42.37 -31.07 3.79
C LYS A 38 43.60 -30.39 3.20
N ASN A 39 44.67 -31.15 2.99
CA ASN A 39 45.90 -30.65 2.35
C ASN A 39 45.64 -30.07 0.95
N ASP A 40 44.74 -30.66 0.17
CA ASP A 40 44.37 -30.17 -1.16
C ASP A 40 43.66 -28.82 -1.14
N PHE A 41 43.02 -28.46 -0.02
CA PHE A 41 42.46 -27.13 0.18
C PHE A 41 43.56 -26.14 0.56
N LEU A 42 44.45 -26.51 1.48
CA LEU A 42 45.58 -25.67 1.90
C LEU A 42 46.51 -25.32 0.74
N ALA A 43 46.77 -26.28 -0.16
CA ALA A 43 47.58 -26.06 -1.35
C ALA A 43 47.00 -25.04 -2.37
N LYS A 44 45.73 -24.64 -2.20
CA LYS A 44 45.04 -23.67 -3.07
C LYS A 44 44.97 -22.27 -2.47
N LEU A 45 45.43 -22.09 -1.24
CA LEU A 45 45.47 -20.77 -0.59
C LEU A 45 46.58 -19.92 -1.21
N SER A 46 46.35 -18.61 -1.31
CA SER A 46 47.45 -17.67 -1.59
C SER A 46 48.45 -17.65 -0.42
N THR A 47 49.65 -17.10 -0.63
CA THR A 47 50.65 -16.95 0.44
C THR A 47 50.08 -16.22 1.65
N ASP A 48 49.43 -15.07 1.45
CA ASP A 48 48.80 -14.29 2.53
C ASP A 48 47.69 -15.08 3.26
N GLN A 49 46.94 -15.92 2.54
CA GLN A 49 45.90 -16.77 3.13
C GLN A 49 46.48 -17.94 3.92
N SER A 50 47.58 -18.52 3.44
CA SER A 50 48.29 -19.58 4.15
C SER A 50 48.89 -19.05 5.45
N ASP A 51 49.51 -17.87 5.41
CA ASP A 51 50.09 -17.22 6.58
C ASP A 51 48.99 -16.87 7.61
N ALA A 52 47.88 -16.28 7.14
CA ALA A 52 46.74 -15.98 8.01
C ALA A 52 46.08 -17.24 8.59
N TYR A 53 46.02 -18.33 7.83
CA TYR A 53 45.51 -19.61 8.31
C TYR A 53 46.43 -20.22 9.38
N GLU A 54 47.74 -20.17 9.21
CA GLU A 54 48.68 -20.66 10.24
C GLU A 54 48.64 -19.78 11.51
N GLU A 55 48.53 -18.46 11.38
CA GLU A 55 48.31 -17.58 12.53
C GLU A 55 47.00 -17.92 13.27
N LEU A 56 45.90 -18.10 12.52
CA LEU A 56 44.60 -18.49 13.06
C LEU A 56 44.66 -19.85 13.76
N ARG A 57 45.31 -20.84 13.14
CA ARG A 57 45.51 -22.18 13.69
C ARG A 57 46.33 -22.14 14.98
N ASN A 58 47.35 -21.29 15.03
CA ASN A 58 48.24 -21.11 16.18
C ASN A 58 47.58 -20.41 17.37
N THR A 59 46.39 -19.80 17.21
CA THR A 59 45.59 -19.33 18.35
C THR A 59 45.12 -20.47 19.27
N SER A 60 45.34 -21.74 18.89
CA SER A 60 44.98 -22.96 19.65
C SER A 60 43.50 -23.04 20.08
N ALA A 61 42.65 -22.25 19.44
CA ALA A 61 41.24 -22.11 19.74
C ALA A 61 40.34 -22.40 18.54
N PHE A 62 40.88 -22.42 17.32
CA PHE A 62 40.12 -22.63 16.10
C PHE A 62 39.71 -24.10 15.91
N VAL A 63 38.41 -24.34 15.85
CA VAL A 63 37.79 -25.62 15.51
C VAL A 63 36.91 -25.46 14.28
N VAL A 64 36.94 -26.45 13.39
CA VAL A 64 36.09 -26.46 12.20
C VAL A 64 34.61 -26.51 12.60
N THR A 65 33.83 -25.57 12.08
CA THR A 65 32.37 -25.47 12.28
C THR A 65 31.64 -25.96 11.03
N ALA A 66 30.31 -26.06 11.12
CA ALA A 66 29.48 -26.39 9.94
C ALA A 66 29.67 -25.37 8.80
N ALA A 67 29.97 -24.10 9.14
CA ALA A 67 30.26 -23.05 8.16
C ALA A 67 31.66 -23.23 7.52
N THR A 68 32.70 -23.41 8.35
CA THR A 68 34.09 -23.54 7.86
C THR A 68 34.41 -24.91 7.27
N LYS A 69 33.50 -25.90 7.36
CA LYS A 69 33.63 -27.16 6.62
C LYS A 69 33.59 -26.94 5.10
N THR A 70 32.91 -25.90 4.63
CA THR A 70 32.87 -25.54 3.19
C THR A 70 34.11 -24.72 2.79
N CYS A 71 34.58 -24.88 1.55
CA CYS A 71 35.72 -24.10 1.04
C CYS A 71 35.45 -22.59 1.13
N ASP A 72 34.27 -22.14 0.69
CA ASP A 72 33.90 -20.73 0.72
C ASP A 72 33.83 -20.18 2.16
N GLY A 73 33.26 -20.96 3.08
CA GLY A 73 33.17 -20.58 4.49
C GLY A 73 34.54 -20.47 5.16
N MET A 74 35.44 -21.42 4.87
CA MET A 74 36.82 -21.38 5.39
C MET A 74 37.61 -20.21 4.83
N ILE A 75 37.54 -19.96 3.51
CA ILE A 75 38.22 -18.82 2.86
C ILE A 75 37.72 -17.49 3.43
N ARG A 76 36.40 -17.36 3.65
CA ARG A 76 35.83 -16.15 4.26
C ARG A 76 36.43 -15.88 5.64
N HIS A 77 36.55 -16.92 6.47
CA HIS A 77 37.07 -16.80 7.82
C HIS A 77 38.58 -16.46 7.83
N ILE A 78 39.37 -17.11 6.97
CA ILE A 78 40.79 -16.80 6.78
C ILE A 78 40.97 -15.34 6.34
N ASN A 79 40.20 -14.88 5.35
CA ASN A 79 40.28 -13.52 4.83
C ASN A 79 39.87 -12.45 5.87
N LEU A 80 38.89 -12.76 6.74
CA LEU A 80 38.49 -11.88 7.83
C LEU A 80 39.62 -11.73 8.86
N PHE A 81 40.24 -12.85 9.24
CA PHE A 81 41.36 -12.84 10.17
C PHE A 81 42.60 -12.15 9.58
N ALA A 82 42.88 -12.36 8.29
CA ALA A 82 43.98 -11.74 7.56
C ALA A 82 43.94 -10.20 7.60
N LYS A 83 42.73 -9.62 7.57
CA LYS A 83 42.51 -8.16 7.57
C LYS A 83 42.73 -7.49 8.93
N LEU A 84 42.88 -8.26 10.01
CA LEU A 84 43.08 -7.70 11.34
C LEU A 84 44.50 -7.14 11.48
N SER A 85 44.63 -6.00 12.18
CA SER A 85 45.94 -5.47 12.54
C SER A 85 46.63 -6.40 13.54
N ARG A 86 47.98 -6.38 13.56
CA ARG A 86 48.76 -7.22 14.47
C ARG A 86 48.36 -7.02 15.94
N ALA A 87 48.13 -5.77 16.34
CA ALA A 87 47.68 -5.43 17.70
C ALA A 87 46.32 -6.07 18.06
N VAL A 88 45.38 -6.19 17.12
CA VAL A 88 44.09 -6.86 17.37
C VAL A 88 44.28 -8.37 17.45
N LYS A 89 45.15 -8.96 16.62
CA LYS A 89 45.47 -10.39 16.67
C LYS A 89 46.11 -10.79 18.01
N ASP A 90 47.06 -9.99 18.50
CA ASP A 90 47.70 -10.22 19.81
C ASP A 90 46.66 -10.11 20.95
N LYS A 91 45.73 -9.14 20.88
CA LYS A 91 44.63 -9.00 21.86
C LYS A 91 43.63 -10.14 21.83
N ILE A 92 43.38 -10.74 20.66
CA ILE A 92 42.57 -11.95 20.56
C ILE A 92 43.27 -13.09 21.30
N HIS A 93 44.58 -13.26 21.13
CA HIS A 93 45.35 -14.27 21.85
C HIS A 93 45.25 -14.08 23.37
N ASP A 94 45.52 -12.87 23.86
CA ASP A 94 45.42 -12.52 25.29
C ASP A 94 44.03 -12.84 25.86
N PHE A 95 42.97 -12.47 25.13
CA PHE A 95 41.59 -12.70 25.55
C PHE A 95 41.23 -14.19 25.63
N LEU A 96 41.72 -15.00 24.69
CA LEU A 96 41.44 -16.44 24.63
C LEU A 96 42.17 -17.23 25.71
N ASP A 97 43.22 -16.66 26.31
CA ASP A 97 43.91 -17.20 27.48
C ASP A 97 43.24 -16.75 28.78
N ASP A 98 42.97 -15.44 28.92
CA ASP A 98 42.18 -14.89 30.04
C ASP A 98 41.35 -13.67 29.60
N PRO A 99 40.00 -13.77 29.61
CA PRO A 99 39.11 -12.66 29.25
C PRO A 99 39.32 -11.39 30.08
N ALA A 100 39.91 -11.47 31.28
CA ALA A 100 40.18 -10.30 32.12
C ALA A 100 41.30 -9.40 31.58
N THR A 101 42.12 -9.87 30.65
CA THR A 101 43.27 -9.12 30.07
C THR A 101 42.87 -8.08 29.02
N CYS A 102 41.61 -8.11 28.58
CA CYS A 102 41.07 -7.26 27.53
C CYS A 102 39.86 -6.48 28.01
N THR A 103 39.74 -5.22 27.59
CA THR A 103 38.55 -4.40 27.90
C THR A 103 37.39 -4.75 26.97
N ALA A 104 36.18 -4.29 27.30
CA ALA A 104 35.03 -4.45 26.40
C ALA A 104 35.25 -3.74 25.04
N ALA A 105 35.99 -2.63 25.01
CA ALA A 105 36.35 -1.91 23.78
C ALA A 105 37.39 -2.68 22.92
N ASP A 106 38.24 -3.49 23.55
CA ASP A 106 39.12 -4.41 22.83
C ASP A 106 38.32 -5.54 22.20
N VAL A 107 37.40 -6.13 22.97
CA VAL A 107 36.49 -7.20 22.53
C VAL A 107 35.58 -6.74 21.38
N GLU A 108 35.18 -5.46 21.36
CA GLU A 108 34.37 -4.89 20.27
C GLU A 108 35.06 -4.96 18.90
N LYS A 109 36.39 -4.99 18.88
CA LYS A 109 37.20 -5.08 17.66
C LYS A 109 37.40 -6.51 17.15
N PHE A 110 36.96 -7.53 17.91
CA PHE A 110 37.16 -8.93 17.53
C PHE A 110 36.09 -9.41 16.55
N PRO A 111 36.43 -10.14 15.48
CA PRO A 111 35.42 -10.77 14.64
C PRO A 111 34.56 -11.73 15.46
N ARG A 112 33.25 -11.77 15.19
CA ARG A 112 32.30 -12.56 16.00
C ARG A 112 32.48 -14.06 15.76
N GLU A 113 33.02 -14.40 14.60
CA GLU A 113 33.39 -15.75 14.20
C GLU A 113 34.52 -16.35 15.05
N VAL A 114 35.32 -15.52 15.75
CA VAL A 114 36.31 -16.02 16.73
C VAL A 114 35.63 -16.76 17.87
N PHE A 115 34.44 -16.31 18.28
CA PHE A 115 33.69 -16.93 19.38
C PHE A 115 32.98 -18.22 18.96
N SER A 116 32.51 -18.32 17.72
CA SER A 116 31.79 -19.50 17.21
C SER A 116 32.72 -20.63 16.78
N ALA A 117 34.00 -20.32 16.52
CA ALA A 117 35.03 -21.30 16.21
C ALA A 117 35.73 -21.91 17.45
N LEU A 118 35.32 -21.53 18.68
CA LEU A 118 35.95 -22.01 19.90
C LEU A 118 35.64 -23.49 20.19
N GLU A 119 36.67 -24.22 20.62
CA GLU A 119 36.51 -25.54 21.23
C GLU A 119 35.47 -25.48 22.37
N PRO A 120 34.45 -26.37 22.39
CA PRO A 120 33.32 -26.26 23.31
C PRO A 120 33.66 -26.12 24.80
N ALA A 121 34.68 -26.81 25.30
CA ALA A 121 35.08 -26.70 26.71
C ALA A 121 35.83 -25.38 26.99
N ARG A 122 36.70 -24.93 26.09
CA ARG A 122 37.38 -23.64 26.15
C ARG A 122 36.39 -22.48 26.06
N GLY A 123 35.46 -22.52 25.10
CA GLY A 123 34.39 -21.54 24.95
C GLY A 123 33.55 -21.38 26.21
N ARG A 124 33.13 -22.48 26.84
CA ARG A 124 32.40 -22.44 28.13
C ARG A 124 33.17 -21.69 29.22
N ARG A 125 34.49 -21.92 29.34
CA ARG A 125 35.34 -21.21 30.31
C ARG A 125 35.45 -19.73 30.00
N ILE A 126 35.65 -19.38 28.73
CA ILE A 126 35.78 -17.99 28.27
C ILE A 126 34.48 -17.22 28.55
N PHE A 127 33.32 -17.71 28.07
CA PHE A 127 32.04 -17.02 28.27
C PHE A 127 31.65 -16.88 29.74
N ALA A 128 32.01 -17.86 30.58
CA ALA A 128 31.74 -17.78 32.02
C ALA A 128 32.55 -16.65 32.69
N ARG A 129 33.81 -16.44 32.29
CA ARG A 129 34.73 -15.46 32.89
C ARG A 129 34.59 -14.05 32.30
N MET A 130 33.82 -13.86 31.23
CA MET A 130 33.55 -12.54 30.67
C MET A 130 32.75 -11.66 31.65
N SER A 131 33.14 -10.39 31.74
CA SER A 131 32.37 -9.36 32.43
C SER A 131 31.04 -9.07 31.72
N LEU A 132 30.09 -8.46 32.43
CA LEU A 132 28.80 -8.05 31.88
C LEU A 132 28.96 -7.17 30.62
N ARG A 133 29.86 -6.18 30.65
CA ARG A 133 30.14 -5.30 29.51
C ARG A 133 30.69 -6.04 28.30
N GLN A 134 31.59 -7.01 28.50
CA GLN A 134 32.11 -7.83 27.41
C GLN A 134 31.01 -8.71 26.81
N LYS A 135 30.14 -9.30 27.65
CA LYS A 135 28.99 -10.09 27.17
C LYS A 135 28.02 -9.23 26.37
N ALA A 136 27.74 -8.01 26.83
CA ALA A 136 26.89 -7.06 26.12
C ALA A 136 27.47 -6.69 24.74
N VAL A 137 28.78 -6.46 24.64
CA VAL A 137 29.45 -6.17 23.35
C VAL A 137 29.39 -7.35 22.38
N VAL A 138 29.54 -8.59 22.87
CA VAL A 138 29.45 -9.79 22.02
C VAL A 138 28.00 -10.05 21.57
N CYS A 139 27.02 -9.71 22.41
CA CYS A 139 25.60 -9.87 22.10
C CYS A 139 25.00 -8.70 21.28
N LYS A 140 25.69 -7.56 21.24
CA LYS A 140 25.29 -6.40 20.44
C LYS A 140 25.36 -6.75 18.96
N ASP A 141 24.31 -6.41 18.22
CA ASP A 141 24.18 -6.61 16.77
C ASP A 141 24.25 -8.07 16.29
N LEU A 142 24.22 -9.04 17.21
CA LEU A 142 24.34 -10.48 16.93
C LEU A 142 23.24 -11.01 15.98
N LYS A 143 22.13 -10.30 15.84
CA LYS A 143 21.05 -10.62 14.88
C LYS A 143 21.50 -10.56 13.41
N TYR A 144 22.48 -9.72 13.09
CA TYR A 144 23.03 -9.53 11.74
C TYR A 144 24.13 -10.54 11.40
N GLU A 145 24.64 -11.26 12.40
CA GLU A 145 25.63 -12.31 12.21
C GLU A 145 25.02 -13.55 11.57
N ASP A 146 25.88 -14.41 11.01
CA ASP A 146 25.41 -15.66 10.44
C ASP A 146 24.70 -16.51 11.49
N CYS A 147 23.70 -17.27 11.05
CA CYS A 147 22.81 -18.00 11.95
C CYS A 147 23.55 -18.99 12.85
N LEU A 148 24.69 -19.56 12.43
CA LEU A 148 25.45 -20.51 13.24
C LEU A 148 26.24 -19.79 14.33
N THR A 149 26.87 -18.66 14.00
CA THR A 149 27.56 -17.80 14.97
C THR A 149 26.57 -17.25 16.01
N ARG A 150 25.43 -16.73 15.56
CA ARG A 150 24.35 -16.25 16.44
C ARG A 150 23.88 -17.34 17.42
N ILE A 151 23.51 -18.51 16.91
CA ILE A 151 22.99 -19.60 17.75
C ILE A 151 24.05 -20.13 18.73
N TYR A 152 25.32 -20.21 18.31
CA TYR A 152 26.38 -20.64 19.20
C TYR A 152 26.56 -19.68 20.37
N ILE A 153 26.60 -18.38 20.11
CA ILE A 153 26.76 -17.33 21.12
C ILE A 153 25.53 -17.26 22.03
N SER A 154 24.31 -17.21 21.48
CA SER A 154 23.06 -17.13 22.25
C SER A 154 22.79 -18.37 23.13
N LYS A 155 23.40 -19.53 22.83
CA LYS A 155 23.34 -20.72 23.69
C LYS A 155 24.29 -20.68 24.88
N LYS A 156 25.25 -19.74 24.89
CA LYS A 156 26.31 -19.64 25.91
C LYS A 156 26.25 -18.34 26.71
N ILE A 157 25.66 -17.30 26.14
CA ILE A 157 25.37 -16.04 26.79
C ILE A 157 23.86 -15.80 26.67
N ASP A 158 23.20 -15.54 27.79
CA ASP A 158 21.85 -14.95 27.77
C ASP A 158 21.97 -13.51 27.27
N CYS A 159 21.88 -13.35 25.95
CA CYS A 159 22.14 -12.08 25.30
C CYS A 159 21.10 -11.01 25.63
N VAL A 160 19.85 -11.41 25.83
CA VAL A 160 18.78 -10.47 26.19
C VAL A 160 19.07 -9.92 27.59
N LYS A 161 19.39 -10.78 28.56
CA LYS A 161 19.77 -10.36 29.91
C LYS A 161 21.06 -9.53 29.92
N ALA A 162 22.10 -9.98 29.23
CA ALA A 162 23.38 -9.26 29.19
C ALA A 162 23.27 -7.84 28.59
N LEU A 163 22.38 -7.64 27.60
CA LEU A 163 22.10 -6.34 27.03
C LEU A 163 21.30 -5.47 28.01
N LEU A 164 20.22 -6.00 28.59
CA LEU A 164 19.36 -5.26 29.51
C LEU A 164 20.08 -4.87 30.81
N ASP A 165 20.82 -5.80 31.43
CA ASP A 165 21.60 -5.55 32.64
C ASP A 165 22.72 -4.51 32.40
N ASN A 166 23.17 -4.37 31.15
CA ASN A 166 24.13 -3.35 30.74
C ASN A 166 23.48 -2.02 30.32
N GLY A 167 22.14 -1.88 30.46
CA GLY A 167 21.40 -0.67 30.14
C GLY A 167 21.09 -0.48 28.65
N ASN A 168 21.28 -1.52 27.82
CA ASN A 168 20.98 -1.43 26.39
C ASN A 168 19.49 -1.67 26.14
N ALA A 169 18.90 -0.91 25.22
CA ALA A 169 17.55 -1.18 24.74
C ALA A 169 17.55 -2.42 23.84
N VAL A 170 16.66 -3.37 24.10
CA VAL A 170 16.46 -4.55 23.23
C VAL A 170 15.13 -4.36 22.50
N ASN A 171 15.18 -4.25 21.17
CA ASN A 171 13.97 -4.17 20.37
C ASN A 171 13.23 -5.51 20.48
N VAL A 172 11.93 -5.40 20.73
CA VAL A 172 10.95 -6.48 20.71
C VAL A 172 11.22 -7.46 19.55
N LYS A 173 11.34 -6.98 18.30
CA LYS A 173 11.51 -7.85 17.12
C LYS A 173 12.81 -8.66 17.15
N ASP A 174 13.80 -8.24 17.92
CA ASP A 174 15.10 -8.90 18.02
C ASP A 174 15.10 -10.03 19.06
N VAL A 175 14.15 -10.04 20.00
CA VAL A 175 14.08 -11.03 21.10
C VAL A 175 13.98 -12.45 20.57
N SER A 176 13.19 -12.69 19.51
CA SER A 176 13.04 -14.01 18.88
C SER A 176 14.31 -14.51 18.18
N SER A 177 15.25 -13.61 17.86
CA SER A 177 16.55 -13.95 17.29
C SER A 177 17.63 -14.20 18.33
N LEU A 178 17.38 -13.77 19.58
CA LEU A 178 18.32 -13.83 20.71
C LEU A 178 17.91 -14.86 21.78
N MET A 179 16.63 -15.27 21.84
CA MET A 179 16.07 -16.22 22.79
C MET A 179 15.14 -17.24 22.10
N ASP A 180 15.12 -18.48 22.59
CA ASP A 180 14.20 -19.52 22.11
C ASP A 180 12.83 -19.40 22.78
N ILE A 181 11.90 -18.73 22.08
CA ILE A 181 10.54 -18.43 22.56
C ILE A 181 9.60 -19.65 22.48
N ASN A 182 9.95 -20.67 21.69
CA ASN A 182 9.05 -21.80 21.42
C ASN A 182 9.17 -22.93 22.45
N ASN A 183 10.13 -22.86 23.38
CA ASN A 183 10.34 -23.86 24.43
C ASN A 183 10.20 -23.27 25.84
N CYS A 184 9.13 -22.49 26.06
CA CYS A 184 8.86 -21.78 27.32
C CYS A 184 8.65 -22.72 28.53
N SER A 185 8.37 -24.00 28.30
CA SER A 185 8.28 -25.03 29.35
C SER A 185 9.62 -25.32 30.05
N SER A 186 10.75 -25.01 29.40
CA SER A 186 12.08 -25.17 30.01
C SER A 186 12.64 -23.89 30.62
N TRP A 187 11.87 -22.81 30.66
CA TRP A 187 12.33 -21.53 31.20
C TRP A 187 12.44 -21.55 32.71
N ASP A 188 13.50 -20.94 33.24
CA ASP A 188 13.64 -20.70 34.66
C ASP A 188 12.84 -19.46 35.11
N ARG A 189 12.78 -19.24 36.44
CA ARG A 189 12.01 -18.13 37.03
C ARG A 189 12.48 -16.77 36.52
N ASP A 190 13.78 -16.60 36.32
CA ASP A 190 14.38 -15.34 35.86
C ASP A 190 13.98 -15.04 34.42
N THR A 191 14.04 -16.04 33.53
CA THR A 191 13.66 -15.93 32.12
C THR A 191 12.17 -15.57 31.99
N TRP A 192 11.33 -16.22 32.80
CA TRP A 192 9.91 -15.92 32.89
C TRP A 192 9.64 -14.48 33.33
N ASN A 193 10.27 -14.05 34.44
CA ASN A 193 10.14 -12.70 34.96
C ASN A 193 10.64 -11.66 33.96
N LEU A 194 11.79 -11.89 33.33
CA LEU A 194 12.35 -11.00 32.31
C LEU A 194 11.36 -10.83 31.13
N THR A 195 10.81 -11.94 30.65
CA THR A 195 9.90 -11.94 29.51
C THR A 195 8.57 -11.28 29.84
N LEU A 196 7.95 -11.62 30.97
CA LEU A 196 6.68 -11.01 31.38
C LEU A 196 6.80 -9.51 31.67
N ARG A 197 7.94 -9.07 32.22
CA ARG A 197 8.17 -7.66 32.57
C ARG A 197 8.48 -6.77 31.38
N ASN A 198 9.16 -7.29 30.36
CA ASN A 198 9.69 -6.46 29.27
C ASN A 198 9.06 -6.81 27.90
N PHE A 199 8.61 -8.05 27.72
CA PHE A 199 8.22 -8.61 26.42
C PHE A 199 6.92 -9.44 26.43
N PRO A 200 5.88 -9.06 27.18
CA PRO A 200 4.70 -9.93 27.39
C PRO A 200 3.91 -10.23 26.09
N LYS A 201 4.04 -9.39 25.06
CA LYS A 201 3.40 -9.59 23.74
C LYS A 201 3.93 -10.77 22.91
N PHE A 202 5.06 -11.38 23.29
CA PHE A 202 5.59 -12.56 22.60
C PHE A 202 5.06 -13.88 23.13
N LEU A 203 4.38 -13.84 24.27
CA LEU A 203 3.81 -15.04 24.85
C LEU A 203 2.63 -15.48 23.99
N THR A 204 2.71 -16.70 23.49
CA THR A 204 1.58 -17.36 22.84
C THR A 204 0.57 -17.76 23.91
N ALA A 205 -0.70 -17.95 23.50
CA ALA A 205 -1.73 -18.44 24.40
C ALA A 205 -1.35 -19.79 25.05
N ASP A 206 -0.50 -20.59 24.42
CA ASP A 206 -0.02 -21.85 24.98
C ASP A 206 1.08 -21.64 26.03
N CYS A 207 2.07 -20.76 25.79
CA CYS A 207 3.03 -20.39 26.83
C CYS A 207 2.37 -19.72 28.04
N ILE A 208 1.34 -18.90 27.84
CA ILE A 208 0.59 -18.26 28.95
C ILE A 208 -0.06 -19.33 29.84
N LYS A 209 -0.59 -20.41 29.27
CA LYS A 209 -1.18 -21.51 30.05
C LYS A 209 -0.14 -22.31 30.83
N GLU A 210 1.06 -22.44 30.29
CA GLU A 210 2.19 -23.15 30.93
C GLU A 210 2.93 -22.28 31.97
N THR A 211 2.55 -21.00 32.14
CA THR A 211 3.24 -20.10 33.06
C THR A 211 3.00 -20.54 34.51
N PRO A 212 4.07 -20.69 35.33
CA PRO A 212 3.90 -21.02 36.75
C PRO A 212 3.03 -20.00 37.49
N ASN A 213 2.20 -20.52 38.39
CA ASN A 213 1.15 -19.76 39.07
C ASN A 213 1.67 -18.56 39.87
N ASP A 214 2.81 -18.70 40.55
CA ASP A 214 3.43 -17.65 41.36
C ASP A 214 4.05 -16.56 40.49
N ILE A 215 4.59 -16.92 39.34
CA ILE A 215 5.17 -15.98 38.38
C ILE A 215 4.09 -15.08 37.76
N ILE A 216 2.91 -15.60 37.42
CA ILE A 216 1.79 -14.76 36.93
C ILE A 216 1.43 -13.72 37.98
N MET A 217 1.29 -14.14 39.25
CA MET A 217 0.91 -13.25 40.36
C MET A 217 1.95 -12.16 40.61
N ASP A 218 3.24 -12.49 40.60
CA ASP A 218 4.36 -11.56 40.81
C ASP A 218 4.48 -10.47 39.72
N ASN A 219 3.74 -10.62 38.60
CA ASN A 219 3.83 -9.76 37.42
C ASN A 219 2.49 -9.17 36.96
N LEU A 220 1.39 -9.33 37.72
CA LEU A 220 0.04 -8.90 37.34
C LEU A 220 -0.03 -7.43 36.90
N ASP A 221 0.55 -6.51 37.65
CA ASP A 221 0.52 -5.07 37.34
C ASP A 221 1.13 -4.75 35.98
N LYS A 222 2.35 -5.25 35.73
CA LYS A 222 3.09 -5.01 34.48
C LYS A 222 2.43 -5.66 33.28
N ILE A 223 1.83 -6.84 33.48
CA ILE A 223 1.08 -7.52 32.43
C ILE A 223 -0.22 -6.77 32.14
N GLY A 224 -0.91 -6.29 33.18
CA GLY A 224 -2.11 -5.46 33.08
C GLY A 224 -1.86 -4.21 32.22
N ASP A 225 -0.75 -3.51 32.44
CA ASP A 225 -0.35 -2.34 31.64
C ASP A 225 -0.10 -2.67 30.16
N SER A 226 0.38 -3.88 29.89
CA SER A 226 0.70 -4.34 28.53
C SER A 226 -0.45 -5.10 27.86
N CYS A 227 -1.54 -5.40 28.58
CA CYS A 227 -2.57 -6.33 28.13
C CYS A 227 -3.31 -5.83 26.89
N GLY A 228 -3.51 -4.51 26.76
CA GLY A 228 -4.10 -3.89 25.58
C GLY A 228 -3.32 -4.16 24.28
N THR A 229 -2.02 -4.48 24.38
CA THR A 229 -1.13 -4.75 23.23
C THR A 229 -1.08 -6.23 22.81
N MET A 230 -1.70 -7.13 23.59
CA MET A 230 -1.80 -8.55 23.27
C MET A 230 -2.96 -8.82 22.31
N LYS A 231 -2.86 -9.89 21.50
CA LYS A 231 -3.98 -10.27 20.63
C LYS A 231 -5.15 -10.86 21.46
N PRO A 232 -6.38 -10.85 20.92
CA PRO A 232 -7.58 -11.23 21.68
C PRO A 232 -7.52 -12.62 22.32
N LYS A 233 -6.91 -13.61 21.64
CA LYS A 233 -6.77 -14.99 22.13
C LYS A 233 -5.84 -15.07 23.35
N GLU A 234 -4.73 -14.33 23.33
CA GLU A 234 -3.76 -14.23 24.41
C GLU A 234 -4.34 -13.47 25.61
N ARG A 235 -5.08 -12.37 25.38
CA ARG A 235 -5.81 -11.65 26.43
C ARG A 235 -6.79 -12.57 27.15
N PHE A 236 -7.57 -13.33 26.39
CA PHE A 236 -8.51 -14.29 26.96
C PHE A 236 -7.82 -15.40 27.75
N ALA A 237 -6.72 -15.96 27.22
CA ALA A 237 -5.94 -16.97 27.93
C ALA A 237 -5.37 -16.43 29.26
N PHE A 238 -4.89 -15.18 29.26
CA PHE A 238 -4.34 -14.54 30.45
C PHE A 238 -5.40 -14.25 31.52
N VAL A 239 -6.55 -13.67 31.13
CA VAL A 239 -7.66 -13.39 32.04
C VAL A 239 -8.21 -14.69 32.65
N ASN A 240 -8.30 -15.76 31.87
CA ASN A 240 -8.73 -17.08 32.38
C ASN A 240 -7.71 -17.74 33.29
N ALA A 241 -6.41 -17.65 32.99
CA ALA A 241 -5.36 -18.16 33.87
C ALA A 241 -5.39 -17.44 35.22
N THR A 242 -5.53 -16.11 35.18
CA THR A 242 -5.68 -15.27 36.38
C THR A 242 -6.95 -15.63 37.17
N ARG A 243 -8.09 -15.79 36.48
CA ARG A 243 -9.37 -16.20 37.09
C ARG A 243 -9.25 -17.53 37.83
N THR A 244 -8.75 -18.57 37.16
CA THR A 244 -8.59 -19.92 37.73
C THR A 244 -7.82 -19.85 39.05
N LYS A 245 -6.78 -19.01 39.11
CA LYS A 245 -5.99 -18.85 40.32
C LYS A 245 -6.70 -18.13 41.46
N MET A 246 -7.59 -17.20 41.14
CA MET A 246 -8.42 -16.53 42.14
C MET A 246 -9.50 -17.44 42.69
N GLU A 247 -10.02 -18.35 41.86
CA GLU A 247 -10.92 -19.43 42.31
C GLU A 247 -10.18 -20.38 43.26
N ASP A 248 -8.92 -20.72 42.99
CA ASP A 248 -8.07 -21.49 43.92
C ASP A 248 -7.89 -20.75 45.25
N LYS A 249 -7.45 -19.47 45.24
CA LYS A 249 -7.29 -18.67 46.47
C LYS A 249 -8.61 -18.53 47.23
N LYS A 250 -9.74 -18.39 46.52
CA LYS A 250 -11.07 -18.34 47.12
C LYS A 250 -11.42 -19.65 47.81
N SER A 251 -11.17 -20.80 47.18
CA SER A 251 -11.40 -22.12 47.77
C SER A 251 -10.53 -22.37 49.01
N GLN A 252 -9.34 -21.77 49.05
CA GLN A 252 -8.39 -21.84 50.17
C GLN A 252 -8.65 -20.81 51.28
N GLY A 253 -9.61 -19.89 51.08
CA GLY A 253 -9.92 -18.83 52.05
C GLY A 253 -8.85 -17.72 52.15
N THR A 254 -7.92 -17.62 51.19
CA THR A 254 -6.79 -16.67 51.21
C THR A 254 -6.96 -15.49 50.25
N LEU A 255 -8.16 -15.28 49.69
CA LEU A 255 -8.43 -14.22 48.72
C LEU A 255 -8.47 -12.85 49.42
N THR A 256 -7.53 -11.96 49.07
CA THR A 256 -7.43 -10.62 49.68
C THR A 256 -8.20 -9.54 48.90
N SER A 257 -8.44 -8.39 49.52
CA SER A 257 -9.01 -7.22 48.82
C SER A 257 -8.08 -6.63 47.76
N ALA A 258 -6.76 -6.86 47.86
CA ALA A 258 -5.80 -6.48 46.83
C ALA A 258 -5.97 -7.38 45.59
N ASP A 259 -6.04 -8.70 45.78
CA ASP A 259 -6.27 -9.67 44.69
C ASP A 259 -7.55 -9.34 43.90
N LYS A 260 -8.63 -9.01 44.63
CA LYS A 260 -9.91 -8.59 44.05
C LYS A 260 -9.79 -7.33 43.18
N ARG A 261 -9.00 -6.35 43.63
CA ARG A 261 -8.75 -5.09 42.91
C ARG A 261 -7.91 -5.34 41.66
N ASP A 262 -6.89 -6.19 41.77
CA ASP A 262 -5.98 -6.51 40.66
C ASP A 262 -6.72 -7.26 39.54
N LEU A 263 -7.64 -8.18 39.89
CA LEU A 263 -8.51 -8.82 38.89
C LEU A 263 -9.36 -7.81 38.14
N SER A 264 -9.99 -6.90 38.88
CA SER A 264 -10.85 -5.89 38.30
C SER A 264 -10.07 -4.94 37.39
N ASN A 265 -8.87 -4.54 37.81
CA ASN A 265 -7.96 -3.72 37.01
C ASN A 265 -7.54 -4.46 35.73
N ILE A 266 -7.24 -5.76 35.81
CA ILE A 266 -6.86 -6.57 34.66
C ILE A 266 -8.03 -6.73 33.68
N VAL A 267 -9.23 -7.07 34.16
CA VAL A 267 -10.42 -7.20 33.29
C VAL A 267 -10.70 -5.89 32.55
N SER A 268 -10.57 -4.76 33.26
CA SER A 268 -10.71 -3.42 32.69
C SER A 268 -9.61 -3.09 31.66
N LYS A 269 -8.32 -3.17 32.05
CA LYS A 269 -7.17 -2.86 31.17
C LYS A 269 -7.08 -3.80 29.95
N CYS A 270 -7.46 -5.06 30.11
CA CYS A 270 -7.52 -6.04 29.03
C CYS A 270 -8.78 -5.92 28.15
N LYS A 271 -9.71 -5.01 28.46
CA LYS A 271 -11.03 -4.89 27.81
C LYS A 271 -11.72 -6.26 27.62
N SER A 272 -11.67 -7.08 28.66
CA SER A 272 -12.13 -8.48 28.62
C SER A 272 -13.51 -8.63 29.25
N ASP A 273 -14.22 -9.71 28.91
CA ASP A 273 -15.61 -9.94 29.35
C ASP A 273 -15.68 -9.94 30.90
N PRO A 274 -16.46 -9.02 31.53
CA PRO A 274 -16.60 -8.94 32.98
C PRO A 274 -17.19 -10.19 33.65
N SER A 275 -17.74 -11.15 32.89
CA SER A 275 -18.08 -12.48 33.41
C SER A 275 -16.88 -13.20 34.06
N ALA A 276 -15.64 -12.79 33.76
CA ALA A 276 -14.44 -13.21 34.48
C ALA A 276 -14.50 -12.90 36.00
N LEU A 277 -15.25 -11.88 36.40
CA LEU A 277 -15.44 -11.47 37.80
C LEU A 277 -16.56 -12.26 38.50
N GLN A 278 -17.44 -12.91 37.71
CA GLN A 278 -18.62 -13.59 38.22
C GLN A 278 -18.22 -14.77 39.12
N GLY A 279 -18.73 -14.78 40.35
CA GLY A 279 -18.41 -15.81 41.33
C GLY A 279 -17.11 -15.55 42.09
N ILE A 280 -16.38 -14.48 41.81
CA ILE A 280 -15.19 -14.03 42.58
C ILE A 280 -15.47 -12.72 43.30
N LEU A 281 -16.06 -11.74 42.61
CA LEU A 281 -16.52 -10.46 43.16
C LEU A 281 -18.04 -10.46 43.38
N ASP A 282 -18.48 -9.71 44.39
CA ASP A 282 -19.88 -9.32 44.50
C ASP A 282 -20.21 -8.38 43.31
N PRO A 283 -21.33 -8.58 42.59
CA PRO A 283 -21.73 -7.71 41.50
C PRO A 283 -21.68 -6.22 41.83
N LYS A 284 -22.05 -5.82 43.06
CA LYS A 284 -21.99 -4.43 43.54
C LYS A 284 -20.57 -3.86 43.54
N ASP A 285 -19.60 -4.62 44.04
CA ASP A 285 -18.22 -4.14 44.14
C ASP A 285 -17.56 -3.97 42.78
N ALA A 286 -17.99 -4.76 41.80
CA ALA A 286 -17.47 -4.70 40.44
C ALA A 286 -18.09 -3.58 39.59
N LEU A 287 -19.28 -3.06 39.90
CA LEU A 287 -19.86 -1.91 39.19
C LEU A 287 -19.03 -0.62 39.33
N LYS A 288 -18.26 -0.50 40.41
CA LYS A 288 -17.39 0.66 40.66
C LYS A 288 -16.23 0.79 39.67
N THR A 289 -15.84 -0.33 39.07
CA THR A 289 -14.57 -0.46 38.32
C THR A 289 -14.76 -1.08 36.93
N THR A 290 -15.99 -1.50 36.60
CA THR A 290 -16.32 -2.22 35.38
C THR A 290 -17.31 -1.42 34.53
N ASP A 291 -16.93 -1.13 33.29
CA ASP A 291 -17.82 -0.50 32.31
C ASP A 291 -18.73 -1.54 31.64
N LEU A 292 -19.98 -1.64 32.11
CA LEU A 292 -20.97 -2.55 31.55
C LEU A 292 -21.44 -2.16 30.15
N ASN A 293 -21.16 -0.93 29.69
CA ASN A 293 -21.52 -0.47 28.34
C ASN A 293 -20.75 -1.26 27.26
N THR A 294 -19.62 -1.88 27.62
CA THR A 294 -18.81 -2.72 26.73
C THR A 294 -19.35 -4.15 26.58
N MET A 295 -20.38 -4.53 27.34
CA MET A 295 -20.96 -5.88 27.32
C MET A 295 -22.14 -6.00 26.36
N SER A 296 -22.40 -7.22 25.88
CA SER A 296 -23.69 -7.50 25.23
C SER A 296 -24.84 -7.20 26.19
N ARG A 297 -25.84 -6.46 25.71
CA ARG A 297 -26.98 -5.96 26.48
C ARG A 297 -27.66 -7.01 27.37
N SER A 298 -27.85 -8.22 26.84
CA SER A 298 -28.47 -9.34 27.58
C SER A 298 -27.67 -9.77 28.81
N LYS A 299 -26.34 -9.83 28.70
CA LYS A 299 -25.46 -10.17 29.83
C LYS A 299 -25.42 -9.05 30.86
N GLY A 300 -25.33 -7.80 30.41
CA GLY A 300 -25.37 -6.62 31.28
C GLY A 300 -26.67 -6.55 32.10
N MET A 301 -27.82 -6.84 31.49
CA MET A 301 -29.11 -6.88 32.22
C MET A 301 -29.14 -7.94 33.32
N LYS A 302 -28.64 -9.16 33.06
CA LYS A 302 -28.56 -10.21 34.09
C LYS A 302 -27.62 -9.81 35.24
N TYR A 303 -26.53 -9.13 34.92
CA TYR A 303 -25.58 -8.64 35.90
C TYR A 303 -26.21 -7.56 36.79
N MET A 304 -26.91 -6.60 36.17
CA MET A 304 -27.65 -5.55 36.88
C MET A 304 -28.77 -6.11 37.75
N GLU A 305 -29.50 -7.12 37.28
CA GLU A 305 -30.52 -7.81 38.07
C GLU A 305 -29.92 -8.44 39.34
N GLN A 306 -28.74 -9.05 39.25
CA GLN A 306 -28.02 -9.58 40.41
C GLN A 306 -27.52 -8.49 41.35
N ALA A 307 -26.98 -7.39 40.81
CA ALA A 307 -26.53 -6.25 41.61
C ALA A 307 -27.68 -5.64 42.42
N LEU A 308 -28.85 -5.46 41.78
CA LEU A 308 -30.08 -4.94 42.41
C LEU A 308 -30.68 -5.87 43.49
N GLN A 309 -30.26 -7.14 43.59
CA GLN A 309 -30.60 -7.99 44.73
C GLN A 309 -29.82 -7.63 46.00
N SER A 310 -28.70 -6.94 45.85
CA SER A 310 -27.73 -6.60 46.91
C SER A 310 -27.59 -5.10 47.19
N MET A 311 -28.24 -4.25 46.38
CA MET A 311 -28.14 -2.79 46.46
C MET A 311 -29.47 -2.09 46.11
N SER A 312 -29.79 -0.99 46.78
CA SER A 312 -30.95 -0.16 46.42
C SER A 312 -30.61 0.75 45.23
N PRO A 313 -31.55 1.03 44.31
CA PRO A 313 -31.34 2.03 43.26
C PRO A 313 -30.88 3.39 43.78
N LYS A 314 -31.27 3.78 45.01
CA LYS A 314 -30.85 5.04 45.65
C LYS A 314 -29.36 5.10 46.02
N ASP A 315 -28.70 3.96 46.10
CA ASP A 315 -27.31 3.86 46.54
C ASP A 315 -26.31 4.00 45.39
N PHE A 316 -26.79 4.11 44.15
CA PHE A 316 -25.94 4.27 42.97
C PHE A 316 -25.21 5.61 43.00
N THR A 317 -23.89 5.56 42.81
CA THR A 317 -23.05 6.76 42.65
C THR A 317 -22.98 7.21 41.20
N LYS A 318 -22.54 8.45 40.96
CA LYS A 318 -22.26 9.01 39.64
C LYS A 318 -21.49 8.05 38.72
N ASP A 319 -20.38 7.49 39.21
CA ASP A 319 -19.51 6.62 38.41
C ASP A 319 -20.19 5.28 38.07
N GLU A 320 -20.97 4.72 39.01
CA GLU A 320 -21.73 3.48 38.80
C GLU A 320 -22.86 3.69 37.77
N ILE A 321 -23.49 4.87 37.77
CA ILE A 321 -24.49 5.27 36.77
C ILE A 321 -23.82 5.37 35.39
N VAL A 322 -22.72 6.12 35.27
CA VAL A 322 -21.98 6.30 34.00
C VAL A 322 -21.52 4.97 33.42
N ASN A 323 -21.00 4.07 34.25
CA ASN A 323 -20.50 2.76 33.82
C ASN A 323 -21.60 1.74 33.49
N SER A 324 -22.84 1.98 33.90
CA SER A 324 -23.96 1.05 33.72
C SER A 324 -25.05 1.58 32.79
N ILE A 325 -24.89 2.79 32.25
CA ILE A 325 -25.99 3.55 31.66
C ILE A 325 -26.63 2.86 30.44
N GLY A 326 -25.84 2.23 29.57
CA GLY A 326 -26.32 1.49 28.40
C GLY A 326 -27.24 0.32 28.73
N VAL A 327 -27.18 -0.19 29.97
CA VAL A 327 -28.11 -1.19 30.51
C VAL A 327 -29.28 -0.49 31.21
N LEU A 328 -29.00 0.44 32.13
CA LEU A 328 -29.96 1.11 33.00
C LEU A 328 -31.08 1.84 32.24
N VAL A 329 -30.78 2.43 31.08
CA VAL A 329 -31.76 3.16 30.24
C VAL A 329 -32.96 2.32 29.80
N ASN A 330 -32.89 0.98 29.84
CA ASN A 330 -34.04 0.13 29.53
C ASN A 330 -34.99 -0.06 30.70
N ASP A 331 -34.54 0.21 31.92
CA ASP A 331 -35.38 0.23 33.11
C ASP A 331 -35.51 1.67 33.62
N LYS A 332 -36.29 2.46 32.88
CA LYS A 332 -36.60 3.86 33.23
C LYS A 332 -37.20 3.98 34.64
N LYS A 333 -37.87 2.94 35.15
CA LYS A 333 -38.44 2.94 36.50
C LYS A 333 -37.34 2.89 37.55
N THR A 334 -36.33 2.04 37.37
CA THR A 334 -35.18 1.96 38.26
C THR A 334 -34.34 3.24 38.21
N LEU A 335 -34.08 3.81 37.02
CA LEU A 335 -33.40 5.11 36.89
C LEU A 335 -34.12 6.24 37.66
N LYS A 336 -35.46 6.30 37.58
CA LYS A 336 -36.26 7.29 38.33
C LYS A 336 -36.29 7.09 39.85
N GLN A 337 -35.77 5.97 40.35
CA GLN A 337 -35.66 5.69 41.78
C GLN A 337 -34.27 6.03 42.33
N MET A 338 -33.30 6.37 41.47
CA MET A 338 -31.94 6.75 41.89
C MET A 338 -31.91 8.15 42.49
N ASN A 339 -30.77 8.55 43.06
CA ASN A 339 -30.59 9.87 43.65
C ASN A 339 -30.47 10.95 42.56
N ASP A 340 -31.40 11.91 42.56
CA ASP A 340 -31.44 13.02 41.60
C ASP A 340 -30.08 13.73 41.49
N THR A 341 -29.39 14.03 42.59
CA THR A 341 -28.09 14.72 42.59
C THR A 341 -26.99 13.89 41.91
N GLU A 342 -27.02 12.56 42.04
CA GLU A 342 -26.04 11.67 41.38
C GLU A 342 -26.33 11.55 39.87
N ILE A 343 -27.61 11.55 39.47
CA ILE A 343 -27.99 11.56 38.04
C ILE A 343 -27.60 12.91 37.42
N GLU A 344 -27.83 14.03 38.11
CA GLU A 344 -27.43 15.36 37.65
C GLU A 344 -25.90 15.43 37.46
N ALA A 345 -25.12 14.92 38.41
CA ALA A 345 -23.67 14.85 38.30
C ALA A 345 -23.19 13.92 37.16
N ALA A 346 -23.93 12.84 36.87
CA ALA A 346 -23.58 11.88 35.84
C ALA A 346 -23.88 12.39 34.41
N ALA A 347 -24.79 13.34 34.26
CA ALA A 347 -25.30 13.81 32.98
C ALA A 347 -24.21 14.21 31.98
N CYS A 348 -23.21 14.99 32.43
CA CYS A 348 -22.14 15.48 31.56
C CYS A 348 -21.21 14.34 31.10
N GLU A 349 -20.89 13.40 31.98
CA GLU A 349 -19.99 12.27 31.68
C GLU A 349 -20.66 11.22 30.80
N VAL A 350 -21.97 11.03 30.95
CA VAL A 350 -22.75 10.21 30.01
C VAL A 350 -22.71 10.83 28.61
N CYS A 351 -22.83 12.16 28.47
CA CYS A 351 -22.69 12.82 27.17
C CYS A 351 -21.29 12.69 26.57
N ALA A 352 -20.24 12.62 27.39
CA ALA A 352 -18.87 12.34 26.92
C ALA A 352 -18.71 10.90 26.37
N LYS A 353 -19.56 9.95 26.80
CA LYS A 353 -19.63 8.56 26.31
C LYS A 353 -20.71 8.33 25.25
N LYS A 354 -21.18 9.38 24.57
CA LYS A 354 -22.29 9.28 23.59
C LYS A 354 -22.06 8.25 22.49
N ASP A 355 -20.81 7.96 22.12
CA ASP A 355 -20.47 7.02 21.04
C ASP A 355 -20.68 5.56 21.46
N ASP A 356 -20.71 5.28 22.77
CA ASP A 356 -21.03 3.96 23.33
C ASP A 356 -22.56 3.74 23.45
N LEU A 357 -23.38 4.77 23.19
CA LEU A 357 -24.83 4.76 23.34
C LEU A 357 -25.53 5.05 22.02
N ASN A 358 -26.56 4.29 21.69
CA ASN A 358 -27.39 4.67 20.54
C ASN A 358 -28.34 5.83 20.88
N LYS A 359 -28.87 6.47 19.84
CA LYS A 359 -29.79 7.63 19.94
C LYS A 359 -31.03 7.37 20.81
N ASN A 360 -31.57 6.14 20.81
CA ASN A 360 -32.74 5.79 21.62
C ASN A 360 -32.39 5.66 23.10
N ASP A 361 -31.19 5.19 23.43
CA ASP A 361 -30.70 5.07 24.80
C ASP A 361 -30.43 6.44 25.41
N LEU A 362 -29.76 7.32 24.65
CA LEU A 362 -29.58 8.72 25.01
C LEU A 362 -30.91 9.44 25.22
N ARG A 363 -31.91 9.19 24.37
CA ARG A 363 -33.26 9.76 24.54
C ARG A 363 -33.91 9.34 25.87
N LYS A 364 -33.86 8.05 26.20
CA LYS A 364 -34.46 7.54 27.45
C LYS A 364 -33.77 8.13 28.69
N PHE A 365 -32.46 8.32 28.63
CA PHE A 365 -31.71 9.00 29.69
C PHE A 365 -32.09 10.49 29.77
N ALA A 366 -32.10 11.18 28.63
CA ALA A 366 -32.49 12.59 28.55
C ALA A 366 -33.90 12.84 29.12
N ASP A 367 -34.86 11.93 28.86
CA ASP A 367 -36.19 12.02 29.47
C ASP A 367 -36.17 12.02 31.01
N VAL A 368 -35.22 11.30 31.63
CA VAL A 368 -35.08 11.27 33.09
C VAL A 368 -34.38 12.54 33.56
N VAL A 369 -33.29 12.94 32.89
CA VAL A 369 -32.53 14.15 33.22
C VAL A 369 -33.42 15.41 33.14
N MET A 370 -34.29 15.51 32.14
CA MET A 370 -35.21 16.65 31.97
C MET A 370 -36.27 16.76 33.07
N ASP A 371 -36.57 15.68 33.79
CA ASP A 371 -37.50 15.71 34.93
C ASP A 371 -36.82 16.24 36.22
N LEU A 372 -35.48 16.38 36.23
CA LEU A 372 -34.72 16.77 37.41
C LEU A 372 -34.75 18.29 37.67
N PRO A 373 -34.65 18.74 38.94
CA PRO A 373 -34.74 20.15 39.30
C PRO A 373 -33.80 21.07 38.51
N ALA A 374 -32.53 20.70 38.32
CA ALA A 374 -31.54 21.51 37.61
C ALA A 374 -31.86 21.71 36.11
N PHE A 375 -32.64 20.81 35.50
CA PHE A 375 -32.89 20.78 34.06
C PHE A 375 -34.35 21.07 33.67
N SER A 376 -35.25 21.07 34.65
CA SER A 376 -36.70 21.25 34.45
C SER A 376 -37.12 22.68 34.07
N ASP A 377 -36.30 23.70 34.42
CA ASP A 377 -36.54 25.11 34.06
C ASP A 377 -35.47 25.67 33.09
N PRO A 378 -35.77 25.70 31.77
CA PRO A 378 -34.88 26.28 30.76
C PRO A 378 -34.52 27.75 30.96
N SER A 379 -35.24 28.49 31.81
CA SER A 379 -34.93 29.89 32.11
C SER A 379 -33.66 30.05 32.95
N GLN A 380 -33.26 28.99 33.67
CA GLN A 380 -32.09 28.97 34.57
C GLN A 380 -30.84 28.37 33.92
N PHE A 381 -30.89 27.98 32.65
CA PHE A 381 -29.76 27.35 31.98
C PHE A 381 -28.58 28.32 31.89
N ASP A 382 -27.42 27.87 32.37
CA ASP A 382 -26.14 28.55 32.29
C ASP A 382 -25.15 27.78 31.39
N SER A 383 -23.92 28.28 31.27
CA SER A 383 -22.89 27.63 30.43
C SER A 383 -22.61 26.19 30.85
N THR A 384 -22.59 25.90 32.16
CA THR A 384 -22.35 24.56 32.68
C THR A 384 -23.49 23.60 32.32
N THR A 385 -24.73 24.08 32.41
CA THR A 385 -25.92 23.32 31.98
C THR A 385 -25.86 23.02 30.48
N PHE A 386 -25.46 23.99 29.66
CA PHE A 386 -25.32 23.80 28.21
C PHE A 386 -24.22 22.81 27.82
N ASP A 387 -23.06 22.87 28.48
CA ASP A 387 -21.96 21.93 28.25
C ASP A 387 -22.39 20.49 28.59
N CYS A 388 -23.12 20.32 29.70
CA CYS A 388 -23.59 19.02 30.17
C CYS A 388 -24.76 18.45 29.35
N MET A 389 -25.61 19.33 28.79
CA MET A 389 -26.78 18.91 28.00
C MET A 389 -26.49 18.74 26.52
N GLY A 390 -25.31 19.11 26.00
CA GLY A 390 -25.04 19.21 24.56
C GLY A 390 -25.56 18.02 23.73
N CYS A 391 -25.26 16.78 24.14
CA CYS A 391 -25.72 15.57 23.45
C CYS A 391 -27.22 15.25 23.62
N MET A 392 -27.83 15.78 24.69
CA MET A 392 -29.25 15.59 25.04
C MET A 392 -30.15 16.71 24.51
N MET A 393 -29.59 17.85 24.09
CA MET A 393 -30.32 19.00 23.54
C MET A 393 -31.24 18.61 22.37
N ALA A 394 -30.87 17.57 21.62
CA ALA A 394 -31.67 17.03 20.52
C ALA A 394 -33.08 16.62 20.95
N PHE A 395 -33.26 16.24 22.21
CA PHE A 395 -34.49 15.65 22.74
C PHE A 395 -35.37 16.66 23.49
N ILE A 396 -34.94 17.92 23.62
CA ILE A 396 -35.71 18.96 24.29
C ILE A 396 -36.88 19.42 23.39
N PRO A 397 -38.12 19.55 23.91
CA PRO A 397 -39.22 20.10 23.15
C PRO A 397 -38.98 21.56 22.70
N THR A 398 -39.44 21.92 21.49
CA THR A 398 -39.34 23.30 20.96
C THR A 398 -39.95 24.35 21.90
N SER A 399 -41.02 24.02 22.62
CA SER A 399 -41.64 24.89 23.61
C SER A 399 -40.70 25.18 24.80
N SER A 400 -39.96 24.18 25.28
CA SER A 400 -38.97 24.34 26.35
C SER A 400 -37.76 25.14 25.88
N PHE A 401 -37.21 24.83 24.70
CA PHE A 401 -36.10 25.59 24.12
C PHE A 401 -36.44 27.08 23.92
N SER A 402 -37.69 27.38 23.58
CA SER A 402 -38.13 28.77 23.40
C SER A 402 -38.07 29.62 24.67
N ARG A 403 -38.07 29.00 25.87
CA ARG A 403 -37.97 29.66 27.18
C ARG A 403 -36.53 30.01 27.61
N ILE A 404 -35.52 29.52 26.89
CA ILE A 404 -34.11 29.87 27.15
C ILE A 404 -33.89 31.37 26.93
N PRO A 405 -33.30 32.14 27.87
CA PRO A 405 -33.04 33.57 27.69
C PRO A 405 -32.05 33.85 26.55
N ASP A 406 -32.29 34.93 25.79
CA ASP A 406 -31.41 35.36 24.69
C ASP A 406 -29.98 35.66 25.17
N THR A 407 -29.84 36.21 26.38
CA THR A 407 -28.53 36.47 27.02
C THR A 407 -27.70 35.20 27.17
N GLN A 408 -28.33 34.09 27.53
CA GLN A 408 -27.66 32.80 27.72
C GLN A 408 -27.30 32.14 26.38
N LEU A 409 -28.19 32.23 25.37
CA LEU A 409 -27.87 31.77 24.01
C LEU A 409 -26.69 32.53 23.41
N ARG A 410 -26.61 33.85 23.61
CA ARG A 410 -25.46 34.65 23.15
C ARG A 410 -24.17 34.27 23.86
N SER A 411 -24.23 33.99 25.16
CA SER A 411 -23.08 33.47 25.93
C SER A 411 -22.59 32.12 25.36
N ALA A 412 -23.52 31.20 25.08
CA ALA A 412 -23.21 29.88 24.51
C ALA A 412 -22.63 29.95 23.08
N ILE A 413 -23.07 30.93 22.26
CA ILE A 413 -22.52 31.19 20.93
C ILE A 413 -21.10 31.72 21.03
N ASN A 414 -20.84 32.67 21.93
CA ASN A 414 -19.51 33.28 22.09
C ASN A 414 -18.48 32.30 22.66
N SER A 415 -18.89 31.42 23.56
CA SER A 415 -18.04 30.36 24.13
C SER A 415 -17.80 29.18 23.18
N GLY A 416 -18.61 29.04 22.12
CA GLY A 416 -18.51 27.93 21.16
C GLY A 416 -19.18 26.63 21.63
N THR A 417 -19.77 26.59 22.83
CA THR A 417 -20.52 25.44 23.37
C THR A 417 -21.67 25.01 22.47
N LEU A 418 -22.25 25.95 21.71
CA LEU A 418 -23.36 25.67 20.79
C LEU A 418 -23.01 24.62 19.71
N LYS A 419 -21.75 24.52 19.29
CA LYS A 419 -21.31 23.54 18.26
C LYS A 419 -21.65 22.09 18.66
N ASN A 420 -21.67 21.80 19.96
CA ASN A 420 -21.96 20.47 20.49
C ASN A 420 -23.45 20.15 20.62
N MET A 421 -24.32 21.12 20.32
CA MET A 421 -25.78 20.96 20.40
C MET A 421 -26.35 20.51 19.06
N THR A 422 -27.32 19.60 19.11
CA THR A 422 -28.13 19.21 17.95
C THR A 422 -29.44 20.00 17.93
N ILE A 423 -29.61 20.84 16.91
CA ILE A 423 -30.81 21.65 16.69
C ILE A 423 -31.81 20.85 15.85
N THR A 424 -32.91 20.41 16.46
CA THR A 424 -33.86 19.49 15.83
C THR A 424 -35.06 20.17 15.18
N SER A 425 -35.21 21.50 15.29
CA SER A 425 -36.30 22.21 14.62
C SER A 425 -35.87 23.56 14.07
N LYS A 426 -36.45 23.95 12.93
CA LYS A 426 -36.21 25.23 12.27
C LYS A 426 -36.47 26.43 13.18
N LYS A 427 -37.46 26.34 14.07
CA LYS A 427 -37.80 27.41 15.03
C LYS A 427 -36.70 27.63 16.07
N MET A 428 -36.08 26.55 16.56
CA MET A 428 -34.93 26.65 17.47
C MET A 428 -33.74 27.27 16.74
N GLY A 429 -33.42 26.77 15.54
CA GLY A 429 -32.29 27.28 14.78
C GLY A 429 -32.45 28.74 14.37
N LYS A 430 -33.64 29.20 13.96
CA LYS A 430 -33.88 30.63 13.71
C LYS A 430 -33.63 31.50 14.94
N LYS A 431 -34.06 31.07 16.13
CA LYS A 431 -33.77 31.79 17.38
C LYS A 431 -32.26 31.87 17.66
N VAL A 432 -31.53 30.80 17.37
CA VAL A 432 -30.07 30.75 17.50
C VAL A 432 -29.39 31.69 16.50
N LEU A 433 -29.79 31.67 15.23
CA LEU A 433 -29.24 32.53 14.17
C LEU A 433 -29.46 34.02 14.46
N GLU A 434 -30.65 34.41 14.96
CA GLU A 434 -30.92 35.80 15.36
C GLU A 434 -30.05 36.25 16.54
N ASN A 435 -29.83 35.38 17.51
CA ASN A 435 -28.91 35.67 18.61
C ASN A 435 -27.44 35.69 18.15
N ALA A 436 -27.06 34.89 17.15
CA ALA A 436 -25.71 34.87 16.59
C ALA A 436 -25.35 36.17 15.88
N LYS A 437 -26.27 36.75 15.11
CA LYS A 437 -26.08 38.07 14.46
C LYS A 437 -25.67 39.14 15.48
N MET A 438 -26.27 39.11 16.68
CA MET A 438 -25.95 40.06 17.74
C MET A 438 -24.71 39.65 18.56
N ALA A 439 -24.52 38.36 18.86
CA ALA A 439 -23.39 37.87 19.65
C ALA A 439 -22.04 38.05 18.95
N LEU A 440 -22.01 37.79 17.64
CA LEU A 440 -20.81 37.81 16.81
C LEU A 440 -20.58 39.16 16.11
N ASN A 441 -21.43 40.15 16.37
CA ASN A 441 -21.41 41.47 15.73
C ASN A 441 -21.53 41.40 14.19
N LYS A 442 -22.45 40.56 13.71
CA LYS A 442 -22.73 40.26 12.29
C LYS A 442 -24.19 40.56 11.95
N PRO A 443 -24.64 41.82 11.96
CA PRO A 443 -26.05 42.18 11.79
C PRO A 443 -26.63 41.76 10.44
N ASN A 444 -25.78 41.63 9.41
CA ASN A 444 -26.17 41.24 8.06
C ASN A 444 -26.06 39.72 7.81
N GLY A 445 -25.57 38.94 8.78
CA GLY A 445 -25.33 37.51 8.59
C GLY A 445 -24.08 37.18 7.76
N ASP A 446 -23.12 38.10 7.68
CA ASP A 446 -21.82 37.97 7.02
C ASP A 446 -20.82 37.14 7.86
N PHE A 447 -21.22 35.92 8.21
CA PHE A 447 -20.46 35.02 9.07
C PHE A 447 -19.17 34.54 8.40
N SER A 448 -18.04 34.62 9.12
CA SER A 448 -16.77 34.03 8.69
C SER A 448 -16.75 32.51 8.87
N GLU A 449 -15.73 31.81 8.35
CA GLU A 449 -15.49 30.38 8.64
C GLU A 449 -15.55 30.08 10.14
N SER A 450 -14.87 30.88 10.95
CA SER A 450 -14.82 30.68 12.41
C SER A 450 -16.17 30.90 13.09
N ASP A 451 -17.00 31.79 12.53
CA ASP A 451 -18.34 32.06 13.03
C ASP A 451 -19.27 30.91 12.68
N LEU A 452 -19.23 30.41 11.44
CA LEU A 452 -20.01 29.27 10.99
C LEU A 452 -19.69 28.01 11.82
N LYS A 453 -18.41 27.78 12.13
CA LYS A 453 -17.96 26.70 13.02
C LYS A 453 -18.57 26.77 14.42
N LYS A 454 -18.82 27.98 14.95
CA LYS A 454 -19.48 28.15 16.27
C LYS A 454 -20.98 27.86 16.22
N LEU A 455 -21.62 27.94 15.06
CA LEU A 455 -23.05 27.70 14.90
C LEU A 455 -23.41 26.21 14.85
N GLY A 456 -22.47 25.34 14.47
CA GLY A 456 -22.66 23.89 14.43
C GLY A 456 -23.94 23.50 13.68
N SER A 457 -24.76 22.62 14.26
CA SER A 457 -26.00 22.14 13.61
C SER A 457 -27.05 23.24 13.34
N ALA A 458 -26.92 24.44 13.92
CA ALA A 458 -27.83 25.55 13.64
C ALA A 458 -27.73 26.04 12.19
N VAL A 459 -26.63 25.73 11.48
CA VAL A 459 -26.45 26.07 10.06
C VAL A 459 -27.51 25.42 9.16
N ALA A 460 -28.12 24.31 9.59
CA ALA A 460 -29.23 23.69 8.87
C ALA A 460 -30.51 24.54 8.82
N SER A 461 -30.58 25.61 9.63
CA SER A 461 -31.73 26.51 9.66
C SER A 461 -31.56 27.77 8.80
N PHE A 462 -30.45 27.89 8.07
CA PHE A 462 -30.28 28.93 7.05
C PHE A 462 -31.34 28.76 5.96
N ASP A 463 -31.92 29.87 5.54
CA ASP A 463 -32.70 29.93 4.31
C ASP A 463 -31.76 30.29 3.14
N SER A 464 -32.18 30.05 1.89
CA SER A 464 -31.32 30.28 0.72
C SER A 464 -30.83 31.74 0.59
N LYS A 465 -31.55 32.70 1.16
CA LYS A 465 -31.14 34.13 1.18
C LYS A 465 -30.04 34.42 2.20
N ASP A 466 -29.96 33.65 3.26
CA ASP A 466 -28.94 33.86 4.30
C ASP A 466 -27.53 33.53 3.77
N LEU A 467 -27.44 32.59 2.80
CA LEU A 467 -26.18 32.26 2.11
C LEU A 467 -25.65 33.38 1.21
N ASP A 468 -26.49 34.32 0.77
CA ASP A 468 -26.05 35.42 -0.11
C ASP A 468 -25.17 36.42 0.63
N ASN A 469 -25.33 36.52 1.95
CA ASN A 469 -24.59 37.46 2.78
C ASN A 469 -23.28 36.88 3.32
N ILE A 470 -23.09 35.56 3.25
CA ILE A 470 -21.87 34.89 3.70
C ILE A 470 -20.78 35.05 2.63
N PRO A 471 -19.57 35.52 3.01
CA PRO A 471 -18.44 35.60 2.09
C PRO A 471 -18.05 34.22 1.55
N ASP A 472 -17.81 34.12 0.25
CA ASP A 472 -17.51 32.85 -0.44
C ASP A 472 -16.30 32.10 0.16
N ASN A 473 -15.28 32.83 0.66
CA ASN A 473 -14.11 32.26 1.33
C ASN A 473 -14.38 31.67 2.73
N SER A 474 -15.59 31.85 3.27
CA SER A 474 -16.00 31.27 4.55
C SER A 474 -16.44 29.82 4.43
N PHE A 475 -16.67 29.32 3.20
CA PHE A 475 -17.03 27.93 2.91
C PHE A 475 -15.78 27.07 2.64
N THR A 476 -14.99 26.84 3.67
CA THR A 476 -13.87 25.87 3.64
C THR A 476 -14.37 24.42 3.67
N GLU A 477 -13.52 23.45 3.34
CA GLU A 477 -13.89 22.02 3.34
C GLU A 477 -14.51 21.58 4.69
N ASP A 478 -13.99 22.09 5.81
CA ASP A 478 -14.52 21.80 7.15
C ASP A 478 -15.92 22.36 7.37
N VAL A 479 -16.14 23.62 6.97
CA VAL A 479 -17.47 24.27 7.08
C VAL A 479 -18.46 23.55 6.19
N ILE A 480 -18.05 23.14 5.00
CA ILE A 480 -18.89 22.36 4.07
C ILE A 480 -19.30 21.02 4.70
N LYS A 481 -18.39 20.32 5.39
CA LYS A 481 -18.71 19.09 6.15
C LYS A 481 -19.70 19.35 7.29
N GLU A 482 -19.58 20.48 7.99
CA GLU A 482 -20.55 20.85 9.04
C GLU A 482 -21.94 21.12 8.47
N PHE A 483 -22.03 21.79 7.31
CA PHE A 483 -23.30 21.96 6.58
C PHE A 483 -23.86 20.61 6.13
N ASP A 484 -23.03 19.72 5.59
CA ASP A 484 -23.45 18.40 5.14
C ASP A 484 -24.00 17.55 6.29
N GLN A 485 -23.25 17.45 7.39
CA GLN A 485 -23.67 16.75 8.60
C GLN A 485 -24.97 17.34 9.19
N ALA A 486 -25.11 18.67 9.19
CA ALA A 486 -26.33 19.32 9.68
C ALA A 486 -27.54 19.12 8.75
N LEU A 487 -27.30 18.89 7.45
CA LEU A 487 -28.32 18.69 6.42
C LEU A 487 -28.55 17.21 6.05
N ALA A 488 -27.91 16.28 6.76
CA ALA A 488 -27.96 14.84 6.52
C ALA A 488 -29.30 14.16 6.88
N ASP A 489 -30.24 14.88 7.52
CA ASP A 489 -31.52 14.32 7.95
C ASP A 489 -32.53 14.21 6.79
N ASP A 490 -33.02 13.00 6.49
CA ASP A 490 -33.89 12.57 5.36
C ASP A 490 -35.28 13.25 5.28
N SER A 491 -35.58 14.20 6.16
CA SER A 491 -36.83 14.95 6.11
C SER A 491 -36.77 15.97 4.97
N ASP A 492 -37.33 15.60 3.84
CA ASP A 492 -37.26 16.27 2.53
C ASP A 492 -38.06 17.59 2.48
N SER A 493 -37.67 18.61 3.25
CA SER A 493 -38.30 19.94 3.21
C SER A 493 -37.79 20.76 2.03
N GLY A 494 -38.69 21.42 1.29
CA GLY A 494 -38.34 22.22 0.09
C GLY A 494 -37.27 23.30 0.33
N ASP A 495 -37.17 23.84 1.54
CA ASP A 495 -36.16 24.83 1.91
C ASP A 495 -34.74 24.22 1.98
N LYS A 496 -34.60 22.98 2.50
CA LYS A 496 -33.31 22.25 2.53
C LYS A 496 -32.85 21.92 1.10
N LYS A 497 -33.78 21.58 0.20
CA LYS A 497 -33.47 21.40 -1.24
C LYS A 497 -32.96 22.68 -1.87
N SER A 498 -33.63 23.81 -1.62
CA SER A 498 -33.19 25.12 -2.13
C SER A 498 -31.82 25.52 -1.59
N LEU A 499 -31.53 25.22 -0.32
CA LEU A 499 -30.23 25.48 0.29
C LEU A 499 -29.12 24.62 -0.33
N LYS A 500 -29.35 23.31 -0.45
CA LYS A 500 -28.42 22.38 -1.14
C LYS A 500 -28.20 22.82 -2.59
N ALA A 501 -29.25 23.10 -3.35
CA ALA A 501 -29.17 23.57 -4.74
C ALA A 501 -28.38 24.88 -4.89
N LYS A 502 -28.46 25.79 -3.91
CA LYS A 502 -27.72 27.05 -3.95
C LYS A 502 -26.24 26.88 -3.59
N LEU A 503 -25.93 25.97 -2.66
CA LEU A 503 -24.56 25.51 -2.41
C LEU A 503 -23.98 24.80 -3.65
N VAL A 504 -24.83 24.09 -4.41
CA VAL A 504 -24.46 23.45 -5.68
C VAL A 504 -24.08 24.47 -6.75
N ALA A 505 -24.97 25.43 -6.98
CA ALA A 505 -24.84 26.42 -8.06
C ALA A 505 -23.62 27.34 -7.92
N LYS A 506 -23.05 27.47 -6.71
CA LYS A 506 -21.84 28.26 -6.45
C LYS A 506 -20.52 27.51 -6.70
N ASP A 507 -20.55 26.34 -7.35
CA ASP A 507 -19.37 25.53 -7.76
C ASP A 507 -18.53 24.99 -6.57
N TRP A 508 -19.05 25.08 -5.34
CA TRP A 508 -18.42 24.57 -4.11
C TRP A 508 -18.53 23.05 -3.94
N LEU A 509 -19.25 22.38 -4.85
CA LEU A 509 -19.41 20.93 -4.92
C LEU A 509 -18.26 20.16 -5.57
N ARG A 510 -17.25 20.83 -6.13
CA ARG A 510 -16.04 20.10 -6.55
C ARG A 510 -15.37 19.37 -5.38
N ILE A 511 -15.65 19.80 -4.13
CA ILE A 511 -15.24 19.16 -2.88
C ILE A 511 -16.21 18.05 -2.41
N PHE A 512 -17.49 18.09 -2.81
CA PHE A 512 -18.54 17.16 -2.36
C PHE A 512 -18.59 15.82 -3.12
N LEU A 513 -17.79 15.63 -4.18
CA LEU A 513 -17.79 14.38 -4.96
C LEU A 513 -17.09 13.20 -4.27
N ARG A 514 -17.28 13.07 -2.94
CA ARG A 514 -16.91 11.91 -2.12
C ARG A 514 -18.09 11.31 -1.31
N HIS A 515 -19.36 11.53 -1.74
CA HIS A 515 -20.52 10.60 -1.79
C HIS A 515 -21.90 11.28 -1.66
N PRO A 516 -23.00 10.77 -2.27
CA PRO A 516 -23.09 10.01 -3.50
C PRO A 516 -24.07 10.66 -4.53
N ILE A 517 -23.82 10.43 -5.83
CA ILE A 517 -24.83 10.59 -6.92
C ILE A 517 -26.12 9.74 -6.65
N GLN A 518 -26.11 8.95 -5.57
CA GLN A 518 -27.21 8.09 -5.13
C GLN A 518 -28.46 8.81 -4.67
N ASP A 519 -28.35 10.07 -4.24
CA ASP A 519 -29.49 10.81 -3.69
C ASP A 519 -30.05 11.89 -4.64
N ALA A 520 -29.34 12.20 -5.72
CA ALA A 520 -29.82 13.12 -6.75
C ALA A 520 -30.91 12.43 -7.62
N PRO A 521 -32.15 12.95 -7.68
CA PRO A 521 -33.18 12.37 -8.54
C PRO A 521 -32.72 12.40 -10.01
N ILE A 522 -33.05 11.36 -10.77
CA ILE A 522 -32.64 11.24 -12.18
C ILE A 522 -33.20 12.38 -13.06
N SER A 523 -34.27 13.03 -12.60
CA SER A 523 -34.86 14.24 -13.22
C SER A 523 -33.95 15.46 -13.17
N ASP A 524 -32.93 15.48 -12.30
CA ASP A 524 -31.94 16.56 -12.28
C ASP A 524 -30.90 16.40 -13.42
N PHE A 525 -31.00 15.29 -14.16
CA PHE A 525 -30.16 14.93 -15.28
C PHE A 525 -31.01 14.63 -16.52
N ASP A 526 -31.70 15.66 -17.01
CA ASP A 526 -32.57 15.57 -18.19
C ASP A 526 -31.82 15.06 -19.45
N ASP A 527 -30.50 15.27 -19.50
CA ASP A 527 -29.59 14.75 -20.52
C ASP A 527 -29.39 13.23 -20.46
N LEU A 528 -29.66 12.59 -19.32
CA LEU A 528 -29.52 11.13 -19.15
C LEU A 528 -30.78 10.34 -19.56
N THR A 529 -31.93 11.00 -19.63
CA THR A 529 -33.21 10.34 -19.94
C THR A 529 -33.87 10.86 -21.23
N GLY A 530 -33.41 12.02 -21.74
CA GLY A 530 -33.89 12.65 -22.95
C GLY A 530 -33.03 12.40 -24.21
N ASP A 531 -33.56 12.84 -25.36
CA ASP A 531 -32.95 12.65 -26.69
C ASP A 531 -32.32 13.96 -27.22
N ASN A 532 -31.98 14.90 -26.34
CA ASN A 532 -31.71 16.29 -26.71
C ASN A 532 -30.23 16.56 -27.09
N GLU A 533 -29.28 16.36 -26.17
CA GLU A 533 -27.83 16.65 -26.36
C GLU A 533 -26.93 15.64 -25.62
N GLU A 534 -25.65 15.54 -26.00
CA GLU A 534 -24.67 14.64 -25.36
C GLU A 534 -24.31 15.12 -23.96
N SER A 535 -24.32 14.20 -22.99
CA SER A 535 -24.03 14.54 -21.60
C SER A 535 -22.60 15.05 -21.44
N THR A 536 -22.43 16.09 -20.63
CA THR A 536 -21.10 16.66 -20.29
C THR A 536 -20.56 16.13 -18.96
N ILE A 537 -21.29 15.20 -18.33
CA ILE A 537 -20.94 14.66 -17.02
C ILE A 537 -19.72 13.76 -17.13
N THR A 538 -18.64 14.14 -16.44
CA THR A 538 -17.45 13.31 -16.27
C THR A 538 -17.59 12.49 -14.99
N CYS A 539 -17.55 11.17 -15.10
CA CYS A 539 -17.76 10.29 -13.96
C CYS A 539 -16.89 9.03 -14.05
N ASN A 540 -16.48 8.49 -12.90
CA ASN A 540 -15.78 7.21 -12.85
C ASN A 540 -16.77 6.04 -13.04
N ARG A 541 -16.23 4.85 -13.28
CA ARG A 541 -17.03 3.67 -13.61
C ARG A 541 -18.10 3.29 -12.57
N LYS A 542 -17.88 3.58 -11.29
CA LYS A 542 -18.85 3.30 -10.22
C LYS A 542 -20.02 4.27 -10.25
N GLN A 543 -19.71 5.55 -10.46
CA GLN A 543 -20.72 6.59 -10.65
C GLN A 543 -21.57 6.28 -11.89
N ALA A 544 -20.94 5.84 -12.98
CA ALA A 544 -21.64 5.43 -14.19
C ALA A 544 -22.53 4.19 -13.98
N LYS A 545 -22.04 3.13 -13.31
CA LYS A 545 -22.85 1.93 -12.95
C LYS A 545 -24.12 2.34 -12.18
N PHE A 546 -23.98 3.29 -11.26
CA PHE A 546 -25.08 3.74 -10.46
C PHE A 546 -26.08 4.63 -11.24
N LEU A 547 -25.59 5.59 -12.02
CA LEU A 547 -26.44 6.40 -12.91
C LEU A 547 -27.22 5.51 -13.88
N MET A 548 -26.56 4.51 -14.47
CA MET A 548 -27.21 3.57 -15.39
C MET A 548 -28.29 2.71 -14.70
N LYS A 549 -28.10 2.37 -13.42
CA LYS A 549 -29.16 1.72 -12.61
C LYS A 549 -30.39 2.63 -12.50
N LYS A 550 -30.21 3.92 -12.21
CA LYS A 550 -31.33 4.89 -12.13
C LYS A 550 -32.00 5.15 -13.48
N VAL A 551 -31.22 5.24 -14.55
CA VAL A 551 -31.75 5.31 -15.92
C VAL A 551 -32.63 4.08 -16.19
N LYS A 552 -32.20 2.89 -15.77
CA LYS A 552 -32.98 1.66 -15.88
C LYS A 552 -34.26 1.65 -15.06
N ASP A 553 -34.22 2.17 -13.84
CA ASP A 553 -35.41 2.33 -13.00
C ASP A 553 -36.45 3.26 -13.66
N THR A 554 -36.00 4.18 -14.52
CA THR A 554 -36.86 5.18 -15.21
C THR A 554 -37.34 4.71 -16.58
N LEU A 555 -36.42 4.21 -17.39
CA LEU A 555 -36.66 3.81 -18.78
C LEU A 555 -37.04 2.33 -18.91
N GLY A 556 -36.94 1.55 -17.84
CA GLY A 556 -37.07 0.10 -17.87
C GLY A 556 -35.80 -0.62 -18.33
N ASP A 557 -35.86 -1.96 -18.41
CA ASP A 557 -34.72 -2.81 -18.79
C ASP A 557 -34.29 -2.60 -20.25
N THR A 558 -33.03 -2.86 -20.57
CA THR A 558 -32.45 -2.58 -21.90
C THR A 558 -33.03 -3.39 -23.05
N SER A 559 -33.88 -4.38 -22.74
CA SER A 559 -34.65 -5.15 -23.72
C SER A 559 -35.82 -4.42 -24.34
N ASN A 560 -36.19 -3.25 -23.83
CA ASN A 560 -37.27 -2.44 -24.39
C ASN A 560 -36.77 -1.44 -25.44
N ASP A 561 -37.71 -0.83 -26.17
CA ASP A 561 -37.41 0.10 -27.27
C ASP A 561 -37.01 1.51 -26.79
N ASN A 562 -36.93 1.75 -25.47
CA ASN A 562 -36.60 3.07 -24.91
C ASN A 562 -35.10 3.41 -25.02
N TYR A 563 -34.23 2.43 -25.26
CA TYR A 563 -32.79 2.67 -25.48
C TYR A 563 -32.52 2.90 -26.97
N THR A 564 -32.98 4.03 -27.49
CA THR A 564 -32.76 4.42 -28.90
C THR A 564 -31.28 4.69 -29.16
N LEU A 565 -30.84 4.61 -30.43
CA LEU A 565 -29.46 4.94 -30.82
C LEU A 565 -29.08 6.36 -30.40
N LYS A 566 -29.99 7.32 -30.56
CA LYS A 566 -29.77 8.73 -30.20
C LYS A 566 -29.56 8.88 -28.69
N ARG A 567 -30.37 8.21 -27.88
CA ARG A 567 -30.21 8.19 -26.43
C ARG A 567 -28.87 7.60 -26.04
N LEU A 568 -28.53 6.39 -26.51
CA LEU A 568 -27.21 5.79 -26.25
C LEU A 568 -26.06 6.71 -26.66
N THR A 569 -26.20 7.44 -27.78
CA THR A 569 -25.20 8.43 -28.21
C THR A 569 -25.09 9.58 -27.22
N ASN A 570 -26.21 10.13 -26.74
CA ASN A 570 -26.20 11.15 -25.70
C ASN A 570 -25.61 10.63 -24.37
N MET A 571 -25.82 9.34 -24.12
CA MET A 571 -25.39 8.67 -22.91
C MET A 571 -23.94 8.19 -22.91
N LYS A 572 -23.23 8.40 -24.02
CA LYS A 572 -21.93 7.79 -24.32
C LYS A 572 -20.91 7.87 -23.17
N PRO A 573 -20.72 9.00 -22.44
CA PRO A 573 -19.71 9.10 -21.39
C PRO A 573 -19.87 8.12 -20.21
N TYR A 574 -21.06 7.55 -19.99
CA TYR A 574 -21.37 6.71 -18.82
C TYR A 574 -21.95 5.33 -19.18
N LEU A 575 -21.92 4.96 -20.48
CA LEU A 575 -22.32 3.62 -20.91
C LEU A 575 -21.43 2.51 -20.31
N ASN A 576 -20.23 2.83 -19.84
CA ASN A 576 -19.36 1.90 -19.10
C ASN A 576 -20.00 1.40 -17.77
N GLY A 577 -21.11 2.01 -17.35
CA GLY A 577 -21.96 1.59 -16.25
C GLY A 577 -22.90 0.42 -16.55
N LEU A 578 -23.17 0.10 -17.81
CA LEU A 578 -24.05 -1.01 -18.20
C LEU A 578 -23.44 -2.36 -17.79
N SER A 579 -24.22 -3.26 -17.21
CA SER A 579 -23.73 -4.61 -16.94
C SER A 579 -23.57 -5.41 -18.25
N VAL A 580 -22.78 -6.49 -18.19
CA VAL A 580 -22.69 -7.47 -19.29
C VAL A 580 -24.07 -8.02 -19.67
N GLN A 581 -24.98 -8.16 -18.69
CA GLN A 581 -26.33 -8.64 -18.97
C GLN A 581 -27.18 -7.58 -19.66
N ASP A 582 -27.07 -6.30 -19.27
CA ASP A 582 -27.78 -5.20 -19.92
C ASP A 582 -27.38 -5.09 -21.40
N ILE A 583 -26.10 -5.30 -21.73
CA ILE A 583 -25.60 -5.35 -23.12
C ILE A 583 -26.21 -6.54 -23.88
N LYS A 584 -26.31 -7.73 -23.27
CA LYS A 584 -26.90 -8.92 -23.91
C LYS A 584 -28.40 -8.76 -24.17
N ASN A 585 -29.08 -8.05 -23.29
CA ASN A 585 -30.53 -7.87 -23.34
C ASN A 585 -30.96 -6.78 -24.34
N MET A 586 -30.02 -5.98 -24.87
CA MET A 586 -30.32 -4.86 -25.77
C MET A 586 -31.24 -5.27 -26.95
N SER A 587 -32.27 -4.46 -27.24
CA SER A 587 -33.27 -4.79 -28.25
C SER A 587 -32.69 -4.95 -29.66
N GLN A 588 -32.95 -6.11 -30.30
CA GLN A 588 -32.47 -6.45 -31.65
C GLN A 588 -33.40 -5.89 -32.73
N ASP A 589 -33.29 -4.59 -32.99
CA ASP A 589 -33.97 -3.88 -34.10
C ASP A 589 -33.02 -3.55 -35.27
N SER A 590 -33.51 -2.84 -36.28
CA SER A 590 -32.70 -2.45 -37.45
C SER A 590 -31.50 -1.56 -37.11
N THR A 591 -31.47 -0.93 -35.92
CA THR A 591 -30.38 -0.08 -35.43
C THR A 591 -29.44 -0.81 -34.46
N PHE A 592 -29.65 -2.10 -34.22
CA PHE A 592 -28.91 -2.87 -33.22
C PHE A 592 -27.38 -2.81 -33.40
N LEU A 593 -26.90 -2.89 -34.65
CA LEU A 593 -25.47 -2.79 -34.94
C LEU A 593 -24.90 -1.42 -34.58
N ASP A 594 -25.61 -0.35 -34.89
CA ASP A 594 -25.22 1.01 -34.53
C ASP A 594 -25.20 1.19 -33.02
N LYS A 595 -26.20 0.65 -32.30
CA LYS A 595 -26.24 0.64 -30.83
C LYS A 595 -25.00 -0.06 -30.25
N MET A 596 -24.66 -1.24 -30.78
CA MET A 596 -23.47 -2.01 -30.36
C MET A 596 -22.17 -1.25 -30.66
N HIS A 597 -22.07 -0.58 -31.81
CA HIS A 597 -20.91 0.25 -32.14
C HIS A 597 -20.82 1.50 -31.26
N THR A 598 -21.93 2.14 -30.92
CA THR A 598 -21.97 3.26 -29.96
C THR A 598 -21.49 2.82 -28.57
N LEU A 599 -21.95 1.68 -28.09
CA LEU A 599 -21.48 1.08 -26.83
C LEU A 599 -19.99 0.77 -26.88
N GLY A 600 -19.50 0.20 -27.99
CA GLY A 600 -18.08 -0.12 -28.17
C GLY A 600 -17.16 1.10 -28.29
N LYS A 601 -17.73 2.28 -28.59
CA LYS A 601 -17.02 3.58 -28.65
C LYS A 601 -17.10 4.36 -27.35
N ALA A 602 -17.83 3.86 -26.34
CA ALA A 602 -17.91 4.51 -25.04
C ALA A 602 -16.55 4.47 -24.32
N PRO A 603 -16.16 5.54 -23.62
CA PRO A 603 -14.91 5.58 -22.85
C PRO A 603 -14.95 4.58 -21.69
N ASP A 604 -13.77 4.06 -21.32
CA ASP A 604 -13.55 3.23 -20.11
C ASP A 604 -14.45 1.99 -19.97
N MET A 605 -14.91 1.46 -21.10
CA MET A 605 -15.55 0.15 -21.22
C MET A 605 -14.58 -0.96 -20.79
N ASN A 606 -15.03 -1.86 -19.89
CA ASN A 606 -14.17 -2.98 -19.51
C ASN A 606 -14.13 -4.07 -20.57
N ARG A 607 -13.13 -4.95 -20.43
CA ARG A 607 -12.87 -6.03 -21.37
C ARG A 607 -14.05 -6.99 -21.54
N GLU A 608 -14.75 -7.34 -20.48
CA GLU A 608 -15.90 -8.27 -20.54
C GLU A 608 -17.13 -7.65 -21.23
N GLN A 609 -17.37 -6.36 -21.01
CA GLN A 609 -18.40 -5.59 -21.73
C GLN A 609 -18.05 -5.55 -23.23
N THR A 610 -16.81 -5.21 -23.60
CA THR A 610 -16.36 -5.18 -25.00
C THR A 610 -16.42 -6.55 -25.68
N LYS A 611 -16.02 -7.63 -24.98
CA LYS A 611 -16.20 -9.02 -25.46
C LYS A 611 -17.66 -9.39 -25.68
N THR A 612 -18.53 -8.93 -24.79
CA THR A 612 -19.96 -9.17 -24.90
C THR A 612 -20.53 -8.46 -26.13
N ILE A 613 -20.18 -7.19 -26.35
CA ILE A 613 -20.56 -6.44 -27.56
C ILE A 613 -20.06 -7.17 -28.81
N HIS A 614 -18.78 -7.55 -28.86
CA HIS A 614 -18.21 -8.32 -29.96
C HIS A 614 -19.02 -9.59 -30.26
N LYS A 615 -19.36 -10.36 -29.22
CA LYS A 615 -20.17 -11.57 -29.35
C LYS A 615 -21.58 -11.28 -29.88
N GLN A 616 -22.21 -10.21 -29.40
CA GLN A 616 -23.54 -9.78 -29.89
C GLN A 616 -23.51 -9.38 -31.37
N ILE A 617 -22.49 -8.62 -31.79
CA ILE A 617 -22.30 -8.27 -33.21
C ILE A 617 -22.14 -9.53 -34.07
N LYS A 618 -21.29 -10.48 -33.65
CA LYS A 618 -21.10 -11.73 -34.40
C LYS A 618 -22.37 -12.56 -34.51
N LEU A 619 -23.15 -12.66 -33.43
CA LEU A 619 -24.43 -13.37 -33.42
C LEU A 619 -25.45 -12.73 -34.35
N TYR A 620 -25.61 -11.40 -34.28
CA TYR A 620 -26.58 -10.66 -35.08
C TYR A 620 -26.25 -10.68 -36.58
N THR A 621 -24.96 -10.53 -36.93
CA THR A 621 -24.49 -10.57 -38.33
C THR A 621 -24.32 -11.98 -38.89
N LYS A 622 -24.49 -13.02 -38.05
CA LYS A 622 -24.14 -14.42 -38.38
C LYS A 622 -22.71 -14.55 -38.92
N PHE A 623 -21.79 -13.75 -38.39
CA PHE A 623 -20.43 -13.59 -38.90
C PHE A 623 -19.67 -14.90 -39.11
N ASP A 624 -19.88 -15.88 -38.21
CA ASP A 624 -19.20 -17.18 -38.28
C ASP A 624 -19.73 -18.04 -39.44
N GLU A 625 -21.03 -17.91 -39.77
CA GLU A 625 -21.72 -18.64 -40.85
C GLU A 625 -21.48 -17.99 -42.22
N THR A 626 -21.25 -16.68 -42.26
CA THR A 626 -20.96 -15.95 -43.50
C THR A 626 -19.55 -16.28 -44.02
N ASP A 627 -19.47 -16.70 -45.28
CA ASP A 627 -18.21 -16.97 -45.95
C ASP A 627 -17.44 -15.68 -46.31
N SER A 628 -16.13 -15.81 -46.51
CA SER A 628 -15.25 -14.66 -46.73
C SER A 628 -15.54 -13.90 -48.03
N ALA A 629 -16.04 -14.56 -49.08
CA ALA A 629 -16.31 -13.90 -50.36
C ALA A 629 -17.58 -13.04 -50.25
N THR A 630 -18.62 -13.60 -49.63
CA THR A 630 -19.86 -12.88 -49.35
C THR A 630 -19.61 -11.70 -48.43
N LEU A 631 -18.92 -11.87 -47.30
CA LEU A 631 -18.66 -10.77 -46.37
C LEU A 631 -17.81 -9.66 -46.98
N SER A 632 -16.75 -10.01 -47.72
CA SER A 632 -15.91 -9.03 -48.40
C SER A 632 -16.66 -8.25 -49.48
N SER A 633 -17.70 -8.83 -50.11
CA SER A 633 -18.53 -8.14 -51.10
C SER A 633 -19.55 -7.18 -50.49
N GLN A 634 -19.87 -7.38 -49.20
CA GLN A 634 -20.84 -6.59 -48.44
C GLN A 634 -20.18 -5.56 -47.52
N THR A 635 -18.85 -5.56 -47.42
CA THR A 635 -18.09 -4.65 -46.57
C THR A 635 -17.23 -3.74 -47.43
N ASP A 636 -17.42 -2.43 -47.28
CA ASP A 636 -16.54 -1.40 -47.84
C ASP A 636 -15.77 -0.65 -46.74
N SER A 637 -14.89 0.27 -47.14
CA SER A 637 -14.08 1.05 -46.20
C SER A 637 -14.93 1.91 -45.26
N SER A 638 -16.08 2.42 -45.73
CA SER A 638 -16.99 3.22 -44.89
C SER A 638 -17.61 2.38 -43.77
N THR A 639 -18.00 1.14 -44.10
CA THR A 639 -18.54 0.16 -43.14
C THR A 639 -17.53 -0.13 -42.03
N VAL A 640 -16.25 -0.33 -42.40
CA VAL A 640 -15.17 -0.58 -41.42
C VAL A 640 -14.92 0.64 -40.54
N SER A 641 -14.91 1.84 -41.12
CA SER A 641 -14.70 3.10 -40.38
C SER A 641 -15.80 3.37 -39.35
N GLU A 642 -17.01 2.86 -39.56
CA GLU A 642 -18.10 2.99 -38.60
C GLU A 642 -17.99 2.01 -37.42
N MET A 643 -17.29 0.88 -37.57
CA MET A 643 -17.13 -0.13 -36.52
C MET A 643 -16.45 0.46 -35.27
N ALA A 644 -16.77 -0.03 -34.07
CA ALA A 644 -16.09 0.39 -32.86
C ALA A 644 -14.64 -0.13 -32.82
N PRO A 645 -13.60 0.73 -32.60
CA PRO A 645 -12.20 0.31 -32.57
C PRO A 645 -11.92 -0.85 -31.61
N GLN A 646 -12.45 -0.75 -30.39
CA GLN A 646 -12.26 -1.75 -29.33
C GLN A 646 -12.90 -3.10 -29.67
N VAL A 647 -13.98 -3.09 -30.43
CA VAL A 647 -14.70 -4.31 -30.84
C VAL A 647 -14.01 -4.96 -32.04
N LEU A 648 -13.54 -4.14 -33.00
CA LEU A 648 -12.74 -4.61 -34.12
C LEU A 648 -11.44 -5.28 -33.62
N ALA A 649 -10.85 -4.75 -32.55
CA ALA A 649 -9.68 -5.29 -31.89
C ALA A 649 -9.84 -6.70 -31.30
N LEU A 650 -11.07 -7.20 -31.13
CA LEU A 650 -11.35 -8.55 -30.63
C LEU A 650 -11.46 -9.62 -31.71
N PHE A 651 -11.63 -9.26 -32.98
CA PHE A 651 -11.62 -10.22 -34.08
C PHE A 651 -10.21 -10.80 -34.25
N SER A 652 -10.08 -12.12 -34.27
CA SER A 652 -8.82 -12.79 -34.57
C SER A 652 -8.31 -12.43 -35.96
N LYS A 653 -7.02 -12.67 -36.20
CA LYS A 653 -6.39 -12.45 -37.51
C LYS A 653 -7.16 -13.11 -38.66
N THR A 654 -7.63 -14.34 -38.48
CA THR A 654 -8.38 -15.09 -39.50
C THR A 654 -9.74 -14.45 -39.77
N GLU A 655 -10.40 -13.93 -38.74
CA GLU A 655 -11.67 -13.25 -38.87
C GLU A 655 -11.51 -11.89 -39.54
N LEU A 656 -10.46 -11.13 -39.22
CA LEU A 656 -10.16 -9.87 -39.90
C LEU A 656 -9.96 -10.05 -41.41
N LYS A 657 -9.37 -11.17 -41.83
CA LYS A 657 -9.23 -11.49 -43.26
C LYS A 657 -10.56 -11.70 -43.97
N LYS A 658 -11.62 -12.08 -43.26
CA LYS A 658 -12.95 -12.27 -43.87
C LYS A 658 -13.52 -10.97 -44.45
N PHE A 659 -13.14 -9.82 -43.91
CA PHE A 659 -13.54 -8.50 -44.44
C PHE A 659 -12.87 -8.15 -45.78
N GLY A 660 -11.91 -8.96 -46.25
CA GLY A 660 -11.21 -8.77 -47.52
C GLY A 660 -9.96 -7.90 -47.42
N MET A 661 -8.93 -8.25 -48.21
CA MET A 661 -7.64 -7.53 -48.21
C MET A 661 -7.72 -6.14 -48.86
N ALA A 662 -8.80 -5.81 -49.56
CA ALA A 662 -9.06 -4.48 -50.08
C ALA A 662 -9.39 -3.47 -48.97
N ASN A 663 -10.03 -3.91 -47.89
CA ASN A 663 -10.40 -3.08 -46.73
C ASN A 663 -9.29 -2.99 -45.67
N CYS A 664 -8.11 -3.51 -45.99
CA CYS A 664 -7.06 -3.73 -45.03
C CYS A 664 -6.53 -2.41 -44.42
N GLU A 665 -6.44 -1.35 -45.21
CA GLU A 665 -6.07 -0.01 -44.75
C GLU A 665 -7.07 0.56 -43.74
N ALA A 666 -8.37 0.53 -44.09
CA ALA A 666 -9.44 0.99 -43.20
C ALA A 666 -9.48 0.19 -41.88
N ILE A 667 -9.22 -1.12 -41.93
CA ILE A 667 -9.13 -1.97 -40.74
C ILE A 667 -7.95 -1.54 -39.87
N LEU A 668 -6.80 -1.26 -40.48
CA LEU A 668 -5.61 -0.82 -39.74
C LEU A 668 -5.78 0.58 -39.14
N GLU A 669 -6.38 1.51 -39.86
CA GLU A 669 -6.77 2.82 -39.35
C GLU A 669 -7.64 2.67 -38.11
N ARG A 670 -8.66 1.82 -38.20
CA ARG A 670 -9.60 1.66 -37.11
C ARG A 670 -9.01 0.90 -35.92
N LEU A 671 -8.14 -0.08 -36.16
CA LEU A 671 -7.40 -0.77 -35.10
C LEU A 671 -6.39 0.13 -34.40
N ALA A 672 -5.85 1.15 -35.09
CA ALA A 672 -4.92 2.10 -34.49
C ALA A 672 -5.56 2.98 -33.41
N GLU A 673 -6.88 3.18 -33.48
CA GLU A 673 -7.65 3.90 -32.47
C GLU A 673 -8.08 3.02 -31.29
N ALA A 674 -7.82 1.71 -31.34
CA ALA A 674 -8.15 0.81 -30.24
C ALA A 674 -7.22 1.01 -29.05
N ASP A 675 -7.77 0.84 -27.85
CA ASP A 675 -7.01 0.91 -26.59
C ASP A 675 -6.28 -0.42 -26.42
N THR A 676 -5.08 -0.45 -26.98
CA THR A 676 -4.19 -1.60 -26.88
C THR A 676 -3.85 -1.93 -25.43
N GLU A 677 -4.03 -1.04 -24.45
CA GLU A 677 -3.72 -1.29 -23.05
C GLU A 677 -4.68 -2.31 -22.40
N THR A 678 -5.86 -2.51 -22.98
CA THR A 678 -6.87 -3.49 -22.51
C THR A 678 -6.79 -4.85 -23.22
N MET A 679 -5.94 -4.96 -24.24
CA MET A 679 -5.76 -6.16 -25.05
C MET A 679 -4.77 -7.15 -24.43
N THR A 680 -4.94 -8.45 -24.68
CA THR A 680 -3.96 -9.49 -24.30
C THR A 680 -2.77 -9.50 -25.26
N LYS A 681 -1.61 -10.01 -24.82
CA LYS A 681 -0.45 -10.25 -25.69
C LYS A 681 -0.78 -11.04 -26.95
N LYS A 682 -1.66 -12.05 -26.84
CA LYS A 682 -2.10 -12.86 -27.99
C LYS A 682 -2.84 -12.02 -29.02
N GLU A 683 -3.82 -11.22 -28.58
CA GLU A 683 -4.59 -10.35 -29.48
C GLU A 683 -3.71 -9.30 -30.15
N ILE A 684 -2.83 -8.65 -29.38
CA ILE A 684 -1.86 -7.68 -29.90
C ILE A 684 -0.99 -8.32 -30.98
N LYS A 685 -0.48 -9.54 -30.72
CA LYS A 685 0.30 -10.29 -31.69
C LYS A 685 -0.50 -10.64 -32.95
N GLU A 686 -1.75 -11.07 -32.80
CA GLU A 686 -2.61 -11.38 -33.95
C GLU A 686 -2.89 -10.15 -34.82
N LYS A 687 -3.12 -8.97 -34.21
CA LYS A 687 -3.29 -7.71 -34.94
C LYS A 687 -2.02 -7.28 -35.63
N PHE A 688 -0.88 -7.47 -34.98
CA PHE A 688 0.42 -7.23 -35.58
C PHE A 688 0.71 -8.17 -36.76
N ASP A 689 0.41 -9.46 -36.62
CA ASP A 689 0.57 -10.43 -37.69
C ASP A 689 -0.38 -10.14 -38.87
N TYR A 690 -1.58 -9.60 -38.61
CA TYR A 690 -2.48 -9.09 -39.65
C TYR A 690 -1.90 -7.84 -40.34
N PHE A 691 -1.40 -6.88 -39.56
CA PHE A 691 -0.74 -5.68 -40.07
C PHE A 691 0.44 -6.00 -40.99
N LEU A 692 1.30 -6.94 -40.60
CA LEU A 692 2.41 -7.36 -41.45
C LEU A 692 1.87 -7.90 -42.78
N GLU A 693 0.91 -8.83 -42.75
CA GLU A 693 0.34 -9.35 -44.00
C GLU A 693 -0.35 -8.27 -44.85
N CYS A 694 -0.98 -7.29 -44.21
CA CYS A 694 -1.60 -6.14 -44.87
C CYS A 694 -0.60 -5.33 -45.67
N ILE A 695 0.48 -4.89 -45.00
CA ILE A 695 1.53 -4.09 -45.63
C ILE A 695 2.25 -4.88 -46.72
N TRP A 696 2.52 -6.17 -46.50
CA TRP A 696 3.36 -6.95 -47.42
C TRP A 696 2.62 -7.52 -48.63
N THR A 697 1.28 -7.46 -48.67
CA THR A 697 0.49 -7.89 -49.84
C THR A 697 0.21 -6.76 -50.82
N GLN A 698 0.36 -5.49 -50.43
CA GLN A 698 0.16 -4.34 -51.31
C GLN A 698 1.51 -3.78 -51.85
N GLN A 699 1.67 -3.72 -53.17
CA GLN A 699 2.83 -3.14 -53.86
C GLN A 699 2.83 -1.59 -53.81
N LEU A 700 2.93 -0.98 -52.62
CA LEU A 700 2.81 0.48 -52.46
C LEU A 700 4.14 1.21 -52.26
N THR A 701 5.00 1.24 -53.28
CA THR A 701 6.41 1.71 -53.26
C THR A 701 6.67 3.18 -52.89
N VAL A 702 5.67 4.01 -52.56
CA VAL A 702 5.85 5.44 -52.19
C VAL A 702 5.19 5.81 -50.86
N LEU A 703 4.08 5.15 -50.50
CA LEU A 703 3.36 5.34 -49.23
C LEU A 703 4.05 4.71 -48.01
N TYR A 704 5.09 3.88 -48.21
CA TYR A 704 5.81 3.19 -47.12
C TYR A 704 6.49 4.12 -46.13
N LYS A 705 6.78 5.38 -46.47
CA LYS A 705 7.39 6.31 -45.53
C LYS A 705 6.31 7.01 -44.69
N ASP A 706 5.32 7.60 -45.35
CA ASP A 706 4.27 8.37 -44.69
C ASP A 706 3.30 7.45 -43.89
N ALA A 707 2.96 6.27 -44.43
CA ALA A 707 2.13 5.30 -43.71
C ALA A 707 2.87 4.63 -42.53
N LEU A 708 4.19 4.44 -42.61
CA LEU A 708 4.95 4.03 -41.42
C LEU A 708 5.15 5.20 -40.46
N GLU A 709 5.31 6.44 -40.92
CA GLU A 709 5.34 7.64 -40.04
C GLU A 709 4.02 7.77 -39.26
N ASP A 710 2.88 7.60 -39.93
CA ASP A 710 1.54 7.67 -39.32
C ASP A 710 1.21 6.47 -38.41
N LYS A 711 1.64 5.24 -38.79
CA LYS A 711 1.29 4.01 -38.07
C LYS A 711 2.40 3.52 -37.12
N ALA A 712 3.62 4.05 -37.18
CA ALA A 712 4.72 3.66 -36.30
C ALA A 712 4.40 3.96 -34.84
N SER A 713 3.76 5.09 -34.54
CA SER A 713 3.32 5.41 -33.17
C SER A 713 2.41 4.31 -32.59
N THR A 714 1.55 3.73 -33.42
CA THR A 714 0.66 2.61 -33.09
C THR A 714 1.44 1.30 -32.94
N LEU A 715 2.36 0.99 -33.85
CA LEU A 715 3.19 -0.23 -33.78
C LEU A 715 4.19 -0.20 -32.63
N GLN A 716 4.73 0.97 -32.32
CA GLN A 716 5.60 1.25 -31.19
C GLN A 716 4.81 1.19 -29.86
N SER A 717 3.50 1.46 -29.91
CA SER A 717 2.59 1.33 -28.77
C SER A 717 2.13 -0.11 -28.49
N CYS A 718 2.19 -0.99 -29.48
CA CYS A 718 1.90 -2.39 -29.30
C CYS A 718 2.99 -3.03 -28.42
N ASN A 719 2.61 -3.59 -27.27
CA ASN A 719 3.50 -4.32 -26.35
C ASN A 719 3.93 -5.69 -26.93
N LEU A 720 4.54 -5.66 -28.11
CA LEU A 720 4.98 -6.81 -28.88
C LEU A 720 6.04 -7.58 -28.12
N ASP A 721 5.98 -8.91 -28.19
CA ASP A 721 7.03 -9.77 -27.67
C ASP A 721 8.37 -9.54 -28.42
N THR A 722 9.47 -9.93 -27.78
CA THR A 722 10.82 -9.72 -28.33
C THR A 722 11.00 -10.31 -29.74
N SER A 723 10.37 -11.45 -30.05
CA SER A 723 10.46 -12.07 -31.38
C SER A 723 9.74 -11.21 -32.42
N SER A 724 8.53 -10.77 -32.09
CA SER A 724 7.71 -9.93 -32.97
C SER A 724 8.38 -8.58 -33.27
N ARG A 725 9.00 -7.94 -32.25
CA ARG A 725 9.76 -6.69 -32.47
C ARG A 725 11.02 -6.89 -33.30
N LYS A 726 11.75 -7.99 -33.10
CA LYS A 726 12.91 -8.33 -33.94
C LYS A 726 12.51 -8.55 -35.40
N LYS A 727 11.40 -9.25 -35.63
CA LYS A 727 10.85 -9.43 -36.99
C LYS A 727 10.47 -8.10 -37.61
N LEU A 728 9.79 -7.23 -36.87
CA LEU A 728 9.45 -5.89 -37.34
C LEU A 728 10.70 -5.11 -37.73
N ALA A 729 11.67 -5.01 -36.82
CA ALA A 729 12.92 -4.30 -37.06
C ALA A 729 13.67 -4.88 -38.27
N SER A 730 13.78 -6.22 -38.38
CA SER A 730 14.42 -6.88 -39.52
C SER A 730 13.70 -6.60 -40.85
N ASN A 731 12.37 -6.58 -40.84
CA ASN A 731 11.58 -6.29 -42.03
C ASN A 731 11.70 -4.81 -42.44
N VAL A 732 11.64 -3.89 -41.48
CA VAL A 732 11.88 -2.46 -41.73
C VAL A 732 13.28 -2.24 -42.31
N VAL A 733 14.32 -2.83 -41.70
CA VAL A 733 15.70 -2.73 -42.20
C VAL A 733 15.85 -3.27 -43.62
N SER A 734 15.31 -4.46 -43.89
CA SER A 734 15.47 -5.10 -45.19
C SER A 734 14.63 -4.47 -46.31
N LYS A 735 13.44 -3.95 -46.01
CA LYS A 735 12.48 -3.46 -47.02
C LYS A 735 12.46 -1.94 -47.17
N VAL A 736 12.71 -1.18 -46.11
CA VAL A 736 12.75 0.30 -46.14
C VAL A 736 14.16 0.79 -46.45
N PHE A 737 15.18 0.15 -45.87
CA PHE A 737 16.58 0.58 -45.99
C PHE A 737 17.44 -0.33 -46.86
N ASN A 738 16.87 -1.36 -47.51
CA ASN A 738 17.62 -2.35 -48.31
C ASN A 738 18.81 -2.98 -47.55
N SER A 739 18.70 -3.11 -46.23
CA SER A 739 19.79 -3.53 -45.33
C SER A 739 20.98 -2.57 -45.21
N ASP A 740 20.91 -1.37 -45.81
CA ASP A 740 21.91 -0.30 -45.70
C ASP A 740 21.42 0.81 -44.78
N MET A 741 21.87 0.77 -43.51
CA MET A 741 21.47 1.74 -42.50
C MET A 741 22.08 3.14 -42.72
N THR A 742 23.03 3.30 -43.65
CA THR A 742 23.59 4.63 -43.98
C THR A 742 22.56 5.52 -44.69
N GLN A 743 21.51 4.93 -45.28
CA GLN A 743 20.40 5.64 -45.91
C GLN A 743 19.39 6.19 -44.89
N LEU A 744 19.51 5.81 -43.61
CA LEU A 744 18.62 6.29 -42.55
C LEU A 744 18.87 7.79 -42.31
N LYS A 745 17.89 8.63 -42.66
CA LYS A 745 17.86 10.07 -42.32
C LYS A 745 17.09 10.30 -41.03
N ALA A 746 17.13 11.53 -40.49
CA ALA A 746 16.41 11.89 -39.27
C ALA A 746 14.90 11.55 -39.31
N SER A 747 14.22 11.72 -40.45
CA SER A 747 12.82 11.28 -40.65
C SER A 747 12.65 9.76 -40.59
N GLY A 748 13.59 9.00 -41.13
CA GLY A 748 13.57 7.54 -41.01
C GLY A 748 13.88 7.05 -39.59
N ALA A 749 14.79 7.72 -38.87
CA ALA A 749 15.10 7.38 -37.48
C ALA A 749 13.91 7.65 -36.54
N LEU A 750 13.11 8.67 -36.83
CA LEU A 750 11.80 8.93 -36.20
C LEU A 750 10.82 7.76 -36.35
N VAL A 751 10.71 7.21 -37.57
CA VAL A 751 9.88 6.03 -37.86
C VAL A 751 10.31 4.81 -37.07
N VAL A 752 11.64 4.58 -37.01
CA VAL A 752 12.20 3.42 -36.32
C VAL A 752 12.09 3.59 -34.79
N GLY A 753 12.25 4.80 -34.26
CA GLY A 753 11.99 5.15 -32.85
C GLY A 753 12.61 4.17 -31.85
N ASN A 754 11.77 3.59 -30.99
CA ASN A 754 12.22 2.61 -29.99
C ASN A 754 12.64 1.24 -30.57
N LEU A 755 12.36 0.94 -31.85
CA LEU A 755 12.79 -0.29 -32.53
C LEU A 755 14.30 -0.29 -32.82
N LEU A 756 14.97 0.87 -32.72
CA LEU A 756 16.43 0.95 -32.73
C LEU A 756 17.05 0.03 -31.67
N SER A 757 16.33 -0.24 -30.57
CA SER A 757 16.74 -1.16 -29.51
C SER A 757 16.92 -2.61 -29.99
N GLU A 758 16.21 -3.01 -31.04
CA GLU A 758 16.26 -4.38 -31.59
C GLU A 758 17.34 -4.56 -32.68
N LEU A 759 17.97 -3.47 -33.13
CA LEU A 759 19.08 -3.52 -34.09
C LEU A 759 20.34 -4.11 -33.45
N THR A 760 21.19 -4.74 -34.27
CA THR A 760 22.52 -5.19 -33.84
C THR A 760 23.47 -3.99 -33.64
N ASP A 761 24.55 -4.16 -32.88
CA ASP A 761 25.56 -3.11 -32.71
C ASP A 761 26.17 -2.69 -34.06
N ALA A 762 26.37 -3.64 -34.97
CA ALA A 762 26.87 -3.35 -36.33
C ALA A 762 25.91 -2.44 -37.11
N GLN A 763 24.60 -2.71 -37.06
CA GLN A 763 23.59 -1.88 -37.71
C GLN A 763 23.46 -0.49 -37.08
N LEU A 764 23.53 -0.40 -35.75
CA LEU A 764 23.53 0.90 -35.04
C LEU A 764 24.78 1.73 -35.36
N ASN A 765 25.92 1.08 -35.57
CA ASN A 765 27.18 1.75 -35.91
C ASN A 765 27.22 2.24 -37.36
N GLN A 766 26.39 1.69 -38.26
CA GLN A 766 26.27 2.17 -39.64
C GLN A 766 25.46 3.48 -39.75
N ILE A 767 24.62 3.80 -38.76
CA ILE A 767 23.87 5.06 -38.75
C ILE A 767 24.85 6.22 -38.58
N ASP A 768 24.71 7.23 -39.44
CA ASP A 768 25.54 8.43 -39.41
C ASP A 768 25.48 9.14 -38.04
N LYS A 769 26.63 9.69 -37.59
CA LYS A 769 26.78 10.26 -36.25
C LYS A 769 25.94 11.53 -36.06
N ASP A 770 25.80 12.35 -37.09
CA ASP A 770 25.01 13.58 -37.02
C ASP A 770 23.53 13.19 -36.96
N THR A 771 23.11 12.24 -37.82
CA THR A 771 21.73 11.73 -37.84
C THR A 771 21.27 11.12 -36.51
N ILE A 772 22.10 10.27 -35.89
CA ILE A 772 21.73 9.62 -34.60
C ILE A 772 21.82 10.59 -33.42
N SER A 773 22.66 11.62 -33.51
CA SER A 773 22.73 12.69 -32.49
C SER A 773 21.50 13.60 -32.55
N ASP A 774 21.08 13.99 -33.75
CA ASP A 774 19.97 14.93 -34.00
C ASP A 774 18.59 14.34 -33.71
N THR A 775 18.49 13.02 -33.53
CA THR A 775 17.22 12.31 -33.26
C THR A 775 17.10 11.81 -31.82
N ALA A 776 18.03 12.20 -30.95
CA ALA A 776 18.08 11.74 -29.55
C ALA A 776 16.81 12.03 -28.76
N ASP A 777 16.21 13.20 -28.98
CA ASP A 777 15.02 13.71 -28.28
C ASP A 777 13.79 12.85 -28.60
N LYS A 778 13.58 12.61 -29.89
CA LYS A 778 12.47 11.83 -30.44
C LYS A 778 12.61 10.35 -30.12
N VAL A 779 13.83 9.83 -30.13
CA VAL A 779 14.11 8.46 -29.67
C VAL A 779 13.79 8.34 -28.18
N SER A 780 14.14 9.33 -27.37
CA SER A 780 13.78 9.39 -25.95
C SER A 780 12.28 9.45 -25.70
N GLU A 781 11.55 10.27 -26.44
CA GLU A 781 10.10 10.34 -26.39
C GLU A 781 9.46 8.99 -26.74
N ALA A 782 9.91 8.32 -27.81
CA ALA A 782 9.40 7.01 -28.20
C ALA A 782 9.67 5.89 -27.15
N PHE A 783 10.76 5.98 -26.39
CA PHE A 783 10.99 5.06 -25.27
C PHE A 783 10.12 5.43 -24.05
N LYS A 784 9.94 6.73 -23.77
CA LYS A 784 9.10 7.20 -22.66
C LYS A 784 7.65 6.78 -22.85
N ASP A 785 7.10 7.00 -24.05
CA ASP A 785 5.74 6.60 -24.42
C ASP A 785 5.52 5.10 -24.25
N LYS A 786 6.53 4.30 -24.61
CA LYS A 786 6.50 2.84 -24.40
C LYS A 786 6.45 2.50 -22.91
N GLU A 787 7.35 3.08 -22.11
CA GLU A 787 7.40 2.83 -20.66
C GLU A 787 6.10 3.25 -19.94
N ASP A 788 5.51 4.38 -20.32
CA ASP A 788 4.27 4.88 -19.72
C ASP A 788 3.05 4.02 -20.09
N LYS A 789 2.95 3.57 -21.35
CA LYS A 789 1.92 2.61 -21.77
C LYS A 789 2.08 1.25 -21.07
N GLU A 790 3.32 0.78 -20.90
CA GLU A 790 3.59 -0.44 -20.14
C GLU A 790 3.15 -0.30 -18.69
N LYS A 791 3.45 0.82 -18.01
CA LYS A 791 2.97 1.08 -16.64
C LYS A 791 1.45 1.11 -16.56
N LYS A 792 0.76 1.73 -17.52
CA LYS A 792 -0.71 1.75 -17.58
C LYS A 792 -1.30 0.34 -17.75
N ARG A 793 -0.67 -0.50 -18.58
CA ARG A 793 -1.04 -1.92 -18.71
C ARG A 793 -0.85 -2.70 -17.40
N GLU A 794 0.25 -2.47 -16.70
CA GLU A 794 0.48 -3.07 -15.38
C GLU A 794 -0.62 -2.66 -14.39
N LYS A 795 -1.01 -1.37 -14.39
CA LYS A 795 -2.14 -0.86 -13.60
C LYS A 795 -3.47 -1.53 -14.00
N LYS A 796 -3.71 -1.78 -15.30
CA LYS A 796 -4.89 -2.49 -15.84
C LYS A 796 -4.83 -4.03 -15.66
N GLY A 797 -3.90 -4.56 -14.85
CA GLY A 797 -3.83 -5.97 -14.46
C GLY A 797 -2.97 -6.86 -15.34
N PHE A 798 -2.25 -6.31 -16.32
CA PHE A 798 -1.35 -7.08 -17.21
C PHE A 798 0.09 -7.16 -16.70
N LYS A 799 0.31 -7.18 -15.39
CA LYS A 799 1.66 -7.15 -14.78
C LYS A 799 2.51 -8.38 -15.13
N MET A 800 1.86 -9.53 -15.30
CA MET A 800 2.50 -10.80 -15.66
C MET A 800 2.71 -10.97 -17.17
N ASP A 801 2.30 -9.99 -17.99
CA ASP A 801 2.60 -10.03 -19.41
C ASP A 801 4.11 -10.18 -19.61
N ARG A 802 4.93 -9.43 -18.88
CA ARG A 802 6.38 -9.42 -19.05
C ARG A 802 7.09 -10.06 -17.88
N THR A 803 8.01 -10.95 -18.17
CA THR A 803 8.92 -11.49 -17.14
C THR A 803 9.90 -10.41 -16.69
N THR A 804 10.44 -10.55 -15.49
CA THR A 804 11.53 -9.69 -15.01
C THR A 804 12.72 -9.67 -16.00
N ASP A 805 12.99 -10.80 -16.65
CA ASP A 805 14.03 -10.93 -17.66
C ASP A 805 13.72 -10.10 -18.92
N GLU A 806 12.46 -10.09 -19.39
CA GLU A 806 12.04 -9.23 -20.51
C GLU A 806 12.20 -7.75 -20.16
N LYS A 807 11.81 -7.33 -18.95
CA LYS A 807 11.98 -5.94 -18.48
C LYS A 807 13.46 -5.55 -18.41
N ASN A 808 14.31 -6.42 -17.87
CA ASN A 808 15.76 -6.19 -17.78
C ASN A 808 16.44 -6.16 -19.16
N SER A 809 16.01 -7.04 -20.07
CA SER A 809 16.44 -7.05 -21.47
C SER A 809 16.10 -5.71 -22.15
N ASP A 810 14.88 -5.21 -21.99
CA ASP A 810 14.46 -3.96 -22.61
C ASP A 810 15.24 -2.74 -22.07
N LYS A 811 15.49 -2.69 -20.75
CA LYS A 811 16.40 -1.68 -20.17
C LYS A 811 17.81 -1.76 -20.76
N THR A 812 18.34 -2.96 -20.96
CA THR A 812 19.68 -3.17 -21.54
C THR A 812 19.73 -2.71 -23.00
N LYS A 813 18.73 -3.07 -23.80
CA LYS A 813 18.65 -2.64 -25.21
C LYS A 813 18.42 -1.13 -25.35
N LYS A 814 17.62 -0.52 -24.48
CA LYS A 814 17.46 0.94 -24.37
C LYS A 814 18.81 1.62 -24.13
N ARG A 815 19.53 1.18 -23.09
CA ARG A 815 20.87 1.71 -22.75
C ARG A 815 21.87 1.57 -23.90
N LYS A 816 21.82 0.48 -24.68
CA LYS A 816 22.66 0.29 -25.88
C LYS A 816 22.45 1.41 -26.91
N VAL A 817 21.20 1.76 -27.21
CA VAL A 817 20.88 2.84 -28.18
C VAL A 817 21.41 4.18 -27.67
N PHE A 818 21.13 4.53 -26.41
CA PHE A 818 21.60 5.79 -25.84
C PHE A 818 23.11 5.86 -25.67
N LYS A 819 23.81 4.74 -25.44
CA LYS A 819 25.28 4.70 -25.48
C LYS A 819 25.82 5.03 -26.87
N ARG A 820 25.17 4.58 -27.95
CA ARG A 820 25.53 4.93 -29.32
C ARG A 820 25.29 6.42 -29.61
N ILE A 821 24.19 6.98 -29.12
CA ILE A 821 23.87 8.42 -29.23
C ILE A 821 24.93 9.25 -28.47
N LEU A 822 25.21 8.90 -27.22
CA LEU A 822 26.24 9.53 -26.40
C LEU A 822 27.61 9.52 -27.10
N LYS A 823 27.98 8.36 -27.68
CA LYS A 823 29.24 8.23 -28.42
C LYS A 823 29.28 9.14 -29.66
N ALA A 824 28.18 9.23 -30.41
CA ALA A 824 28.08 10.18 -31.53
C ALA A 824 28.29 11.63 -31.08
N LYS A 825 27.62 12.05 -30.01
CA LYS A 825 27.76 13.41 -29.45
C LYS A 825 29.20 13.70 -29.03
N GLU A 826 29.83 12.78 -28.31
CA GLU A 826 31.24 12.91 -27.92
C GLU A 826 32.17 13.02 -29.14
N ASP A 827 31.94 12.24 -30.19
CA ASP A 827 32.74 12.27 -31.41
C ASP A 827 32.55 13.59 -32.19
N ILE A 828 31.34 14.16 -32.18
CA ILE A 828 31.03 15.49 -32.75
C ILE A 828 31.73 16.60 -31.96
N ILE A 829 31.62 16.59 -30.62
CA ILE A 829 32.29 17.56 -29.74
C ILE A 829 33.82 17.47 -29.91
N SER A 830 34.35 16.26 -29.97
CA SER A 830 35.78 16.01 -30.18
C SER A 830 36.25 16.56 -31.53
N ALA A 831 35.48 16.37 -32.61
CA ALA A 831 35.81 16.92 -33.92
C ALA A 831 35.81 18.46 -33.93
N ALA A 832 34.83 19.10 -33.30
CA ALA A 832 34.75 20.56 -33.19
C ALA A 832 35.93 21.18 -32.41
N SER A 833 36.50 20.44 -31.45
CA SER A 833 37.65 20.89 -30.66
C SER A 833 38.98 20.91 -31.44
N THR A 834 39.09 20.14 -32.54
CA THR A 834 40.34 20.05 -33.33
C THR A 834 40.54 21.19 -34.33
N THR A 835 39.50 21.96 -34.65
CA THR A 835 39.55 23.11 -35.56
C THR A 835 40.00 24.41 -34.88
N SER A 836 40.02 24.46 -33.54
CA SER A 836 40.49 25.62 -32.77
C SER A 836 41.90 25.36 -32.23
N GLY A 837 42.90 25.95 -32.88
CA GLY A 837 44.31 25.78 -32.55
C GLY A 837 44.72 26.36 -31.19
N ARG A 838 44.45 25.67 -30.08
CA ARG A 838 45.18 25.87 -28.81
C ARG A 838 45.09 24.62 -27.91
N ARG A 839 46.21 23.91 -27.75
CA ARG A 839 46.33 22.77 -26.82
C ARG A 839 46.10 23.19 -25.37
N LYS A 840 44.96 22.81 -24.81
CA LYS A 840 44.82 22.36 -23.41
C LYS A 840 44.03 21.05 -23.44
N ARG A 841 44.47 20.06 -22.66
CA ARG A 841 43.70 18.84 -22.38
C ARG A 841 42.46 19.24 -21.58
N SER A 842 41.45 19.79 -22.24
CA SER A 842 40.11 19.90 -21.66
C SER A 842 39.43 18.56 -21.95
N SER A 843 39.00 17.85 -20.91
CA SER A 843 38.16 16.67 -21.07
C SER A 843 36.93 17.06 -21.89
N VAL A 844 36.65 16.32 -22.96
CA VAL A 844 35.39 16.43 -23.71
C VAL A 844 34.25 16.20 -22.70
N SER A 845 33.54 17.26 -22.34
CA SER A 845 32.42 17.24 -21.38
C SER A 845 31.13 17.46 -22.14
N LEU A 846 30.12 16.65 -21.86
CA LEU A 846 28.76 16.87 -22.35
C LEU A 846 28.22 18.19 -21.79
N THR A 847 27.41 18.88 -22.58
CA THR A 847 26.70 20.10 -22.17
C THR A 847 25.30 19.77 -21.67
N CYS A 848 24.66 20.69 -20.96
CA CYS A 848 23.27 20.57 -20.54
C CYS A 848 22.32 20.43 -21.74
N SER A 849 22.60 21.12 -22.86
CA SER A 849 21.86 20.94 -24.11
C SER A 849 21.96 19.49 -24.63
N ASP A 850 23.15 18.88 -24.54
CA ASP A 850 23.34 17.47 -24.90
C ASP A 850 22.51 16.55 -23.99
N LEU A 851 22.50 16.82 -22.68
CA LEU A 851 21.71 16.06 -21.70
C LEU A 851 20.20 16.22 -21.92
N GLN A 852 19.73 17.43 -22.21
CA GLN A 852 18.33 17.72 -22.54
C GLN A 852 17.89 16.96 -23.79
N SER A 853 18.73 16.92 -24.82
CA SER A 853 18.43 16.14 -26.03
C SER A 853 18.31 14.63 -25.79
N LEU A 854 18.88 14.09 -24.71
CA LEU A 854 18.72 12.68 -24.35
C LEU A 854 17.41 12.41 -23.60
N GLY A 855 16.80 13.44 -23.01
CA GLY A 855 15.67 13.34 -22.09
C GLY A 855 15.97 12.47 -20.86
N SER A 856 15.06 12.44 -19.88
CA SER A 856 15.25 11.64 -18.66
C SER A 856 15.44 10.14 -18.94
N THR A 857 14.82 9.63 -20.01
CA THR A 857 14.89 8.24 -20.44
C THR A 857 16.30 7.81 -20.88
N GLY A 858 17.06 8.72 -21.50
CA GLY A 858 18.39 8.44 -22.04
C GLY A 858 19.54 8.59 -21.04
N LEU A 859 19.34 9.37 -19.98
CA LEU A 859 20.41 9.70 -19.02
C LEU A 859 20.91 8.49 -18.23
N SER A 860 20.09 7.45 -18.05
CA SER A 860 20.52 6.22 -17.37
C SER A 860 21.54 5.39 -18.18
N ALA A 861 21.86 5.81 -19.40
CA ALA A 861 22.95 5.27 -20.21
C ALA A 861 24.33 5.91 -19.92
N LEU A 862 24.38 7.04 -19.22
CA LEU A 862 25.63 7.71 -18.85
C LEU A 862 26.53 6.79 -18.04
N SER A 863 27.80 6.68 -18.43
CA SER A 863 28.80 6.02 -17.62
C SER A 863 29.16 6.85 -16.38
N THR A 864 29.66 6.19 -15.33
CA THR A 864 30.16 6.87 -14.13
C THR A 864 31.30 7.83 -14.45
N THR A 865 32.12 7.54 -15.46
CA THR A 865 33.18 8.42 -15.96
C THR A 865 32.62 9.68 -16.62
N GLN A 866 31.59 9.54 -17.47
CA GLN A 866 30.93 10.71 -18.08
C GLN A 866 30.32 11.61 -17.01
N ILE A 867 29.61 11.02 -16.05
CA ILE A 867 29.04 11.74 -14.90
C ILE A 867 30.15 12.47 -14.12
N SER A 868 31.22 11.75 -13.77
CA SER A 868 32.33 12.33 -13.01
C SER A 868 33.09 13.41 -13.77
N ASN A 869 33.00 13.45 -15.10
CA ASN A 869 33.68 14.46 -15.92
C ASN A 869 32.77 15.62 -16.32
N LEU A 870 31.48 15.62 -15.93
CA LEU A 870 30.60 16.76 -16.16
C LEU A 870 31.20 18.02 -15.55
N ASN A 871 31.18 19.09 -16.33
CA ASN A 871 31.48 20.43 -15.86
C ASN A 871 30.45 20.84 -14.80
N ASP A 872 30.90 21.55 -13.77
CA ASP A 872 30.07 21.93 -12.64
C ASP A 872 28.89 22.83 -13.04
N GLN A 873 29.08 23.76 -13.96
CA GLN A 873 27.99 24.63 -14.46
C GLN A 873 26.97 23.83 -15.27
N GLU A 874 27.45 22.93 -16.14
CA GLU A 874 26.57 22.06 -16.93
C GLU A 874 25.74 21.12 -16.03
N PHE A 875 26.32 20.68 -14.91
CA PHE A 875 25.57 19.94 -13.90
C PHE A 875 24.51 20.81 -13.23
N ILE A 876 24.84 22.03 -12.81
CA ILE A 876 23.89 22.96 -12.18
C ILE A 876 22.72 23.26 -13.12
N ASP A 877 23.02 23.61 -14.37
CA ASP A 877 22.02 24.00 -15.37
C ASP A 877 21.06 22.85 -15.73
N CYS A 878 21.52 21.60 -15.59
CA CYS A 878 20.75 20.39 -15.89
C CYS A 878 20.38 19.56 -14.65
N ALA A 879 20.52 20.11 -13.44
CA ALA A 879 20.38 19.35 -12.21
C ALA A 879 19.00 18.67 -12.08
N ASP A 880 17.92 19.40 -12.33
CA ASP A 880 16.55 18.88 -12.26
C ASP A 880 16.33 17.69 -13.22
N LEU A 881 16.85 17.81 -14.44
CA LEU A 881 16.80 16.75 -15.43
C LEU A 881 17.65 15.54 -15.00
N LEU A 882 18.85 15.76 -14.46
CA LEU A 882 19.73 14.73 -13.92
C LEU A 882 19.13 14.03 -12.67
N GLY A 883 18.28 14.71 -11.90
CA GLY A 883 17.57 14.12 -10.75
C GLY A 883 16.29 13.35 -11.12
N THR A 884 15.85 13.39 -12.37
CA THR A 884 14.59 12.77 -12.82
C THR A 884 14.64 11.24 -13.02
N PRO A 885 15.72 10.63 -13.55
CA PRO A 885 15.70 9.20 -13.86
C PRO A 885 15.62 8.32 -12.61
N SER A 886 14.65 7.40 -12.58
CA SER A 886 14.48 6.43 -11.48
C SER A 886 15.31 5.16 -11.67
N ASP A 887 15.78 4.89 -12.90
CA ASP A 887 16.47 3.65 -13.29
C ASP A 887 18.00 3.75 -13.32
N TYR A 888 18.59 4.78 -12.70
CA TYR A 888 20.03 4.81 -12.44
C TYR A 888 20.49 3.62 -11.60
N SER A 889 21.62 3.04 -11.96
CA SER A 889 22.34 2.11 -11.08
C SER A 889 22.89 2.83 -9.85
N THR A 890 23.15 2.08 -8.78
CA THR A 890 23.73 2.63 -7.54
C THR A 890 25.00 3.42 -7.82
N SER A 891 25.93 2.88 -8.61
CA SER A 891 27.18 3.57 -8.96
C SER A 891 26.99 4.87 -9.75
N GLN A 892 25.93 4.98 -10.56
CA GLN A 892 25.60 6.23 -11.24
C GLN A 892 25.05 7.27 -10.26
N LYS A 893 24.16 6.87 -9.34
CA LYS A 893 23.65 7.76 -8.29
C LYS A 893 24.79 8.24 -7.38
N ASP A 894 25.72 7.36 -7.02
CA ASP A 894 26.92 7.71 -6.24
C ASP A 894 27.83 8.71 -6.98
N ALA A 895 28.03 8.51 -8.28
CA ALA A 895 28.81 9.44 -9.10
C ALA A 895 28.11 10.81 -9.21
N LEU A 896 26.79 10.85 -9.41
CA LEU A 896 26.00 12.09 -9.46
C LEU A 896 26.04 12.82 -8.10
N ALA A 897 25.88 12.09 -7.00
CA ALA A 897 25.99 12.66 -5.65
C ALA A 897 27.40 13.19 -5.39
N THR A 898 28.43 12.55 -5.94
CA THR A 898 29.82 13.05 -5.85
C THR A 898 30.01 14.36 -6.59
N VAL A 899 29.37 14.54 -7.76
CA VAL A 899 29.40 15.82 -8.51
C VAL A 899 28.62 16.89 -7.75
N ALA A 900 27.41 16.59 -7.28
CA ALA A 900 26.58 17.49 -6.50
C ALA A 900 27.31 18.03 -5.25
N LYS A 901 28.11 17.17 -4.59
CA LYS A 901 28.88 17.50 -3.39
C LYS A 901 30.17 18.31 -3.63
N ARG A 902 30.53 18.59 -4.88
CA ARG A 902 31.67 19.47 -5.17
C ARG A 902 31.40 20.86 -4.60
N THR A 903 32.43 21.49 -4.05
CA THR A 903 32.34 22.84 -3.45
C THR A 903 31.94 23.92 -4.45
N THR A 904 32.12 23.68 -5.74
CA THR A 904 31.75 24.54 -6.88
C THR A 904 30.34 24.27 -7.41
N VAL A 905 29.67 23.21 -6.95
CA VAL A 905 28.29 22.86 -7.31
C VAL A 905 27.36 23.24 -6.15
N TRP A 906 27.13 22.35 -5.19
CA TRP A 906 26.31 22.62 -4.00
C TRP A 906 27.05 22.39 -2.69
N GLY A 907 28.25 21.81 -2.72
CA GLY A 907 29.05 21.53 -1.53
C GLY A 907 28.41 20.48 -0.62
N ASP A 908 28.69 20.57 0.68
CA ASP A 908 28.17 19.64 1.67
C ASP A 908 26.63 19.63 1.71
N PRO A 909 25.96 18.46 1.82
CA PRO A 909 24.49 18.36 1.86
C PRO A 909 23.80 19.24 2.91
N SER A 910 24.47 19.58 4.02
CA SER A 910 23.97 20.52 5.02
C SER A 910 23.72 21.94 4.48
N GLY A 911 24.39 22.32 3.39
CA GLY A 911 24.25 23.61 2.71
C GLY A 911 23.24 23.60 1.55
N TRP A 912 22.63 22.45 1.25
CA TRP A 912 21.66 22.36 0.14
C TRP A 912 20.34 23.01 0.57
N ASN A 913 19.90 23.99 -0.21
CA ASN A 913 18.56 24.58 -0.08
C ASN A 913 17.49 23.64 -0.69
N ALA A 914 16.22 23.90 -0.40
CA ALA A 914 15.12 23.04 -0.86
C ALA A 914 15.04 22.92 -2.39
N SER A 915 15.36 23.98 -3.15
CA SER A 915 15.39 23.94 -4.62
C SER A 915 16.50 23.01 -5.17
N ASN A 916 17.67 23.00 -4.53
CA ASN A 916 18.75 22.07 -4.88
C ASN A 916 18.35 20.62 -4.54
N VAL A 917 17.67 20.40 -3.40
CA VAL A 917 17.17 19.06 -3.04
C VAL A 917 16.09 18.58 -4.01
N TYR A 918 15.16 19.47 -4.38
CA TYR A 918 14.17 19.21 -5.41
C TYR A 918 14.84 18.80 -6.73
N SER A 919 15.82 19.59 -7.17
CA SER A 919 16.57 19.32 -8.41
C SER A 919 17.38 18.02 -8.32
N ALA A 920 17.92 17.70 -7.14
CA ALA A 920 18.66 16.46 -6.93
C ALA A 920 17.78 15.21 -7.13
N GLY A 921 16.49 15.26 -6.77
CA GLY A 921 15.54 14.17 -7.03
C GLY A 921 16.06 12.80 -6.61
N SER A 922 16.18 11.87 -7.56
CA SER A 922 16.65 10.49 -7.30
C SER A 922 18.11 10.41 -6.83
N ILE A 923 18.92 11.47 -7.00
CA ILE A 923 20.31 11.55 -6.51
C ILE A 923 20.34 11.50 -4.97
N VAL A 924 19.31 12.02 -4.30
CA VAL A 924 19.20 12.00 -2.83
C VAL A 924 19.22 10.57 -2.29
N GLN A 925 18.77 9.58 -3.07
CA GLN A 925 18.81 8.17 -2.68
C GLN A 925 20.24 7.61 -2.53
N ALA A 926 21.27 8.27 -3.06
CA ALA A 926 22.69 7.91 -2.85
C ALA A 926 23.29 8.51 -1.57
N LEU A 927 22.67 9.54 -0.99
CA LEU A 927 23.15 10.13 0.26
C LEU A 927 23.04 9.14 1.43
N THR A 928 23.90 9.31 2.41
CA THR A 928 23.83 8.61 3.70
C THR A 928 22.67 9.15 4.53
N THR A 929 22.20 8.39 5.53
CA THR A 929 21.17 8.87 6.46
C THR A 929 21.61 10.14 7.20
N THR A 930 22.89 10.26 7.56
CA THR A 930 23.44 11.46 8.19
C THR A 930 23.39 12.69 7.28
N GLU A 931 23.71 12.52 5.99
CA GLU A 931 23.59 13.60 5.01
C GLU A 931 22.12 13.99 4.79
N ILE A 932 21.20 13.01 4.72
CA ILE A 932 19.74 13.25 4.60
C ILE A 932 19.21 14.02 5.83
N ALA A 933 19.64 13.65 7.03
CA ALA A 933 19.27 14.31 8.28
C ALA A 933 19.71 15.78 8.35
N ALA A 934 20.71 16.16 7.55
CA ALA A 934 21.22 17.53 7.46
C ALA A 934 20.52 18.38 6.38
N LEU A 935 19.72 17.78 5.50
CA LEU A 935 19.08 18.50 4.39
C LEU A 935 18.05 19.52 4.88
N THR A 936 17.83 20.54 4.04
CA THR A 936 16.68 21.44 4.14
C THR A 936 15.55 20.87 3.29
N LEU A 937 14.40 20.56 3.89
CA LEU A 937 13.25 19.95 3.23
C LEU A 937 11.99 20.79 3.46
N ASP A 938 11.39 21.27 2.36
CA ASP A 938 10.03 21.81 2.33
C ASP A 938 9.07 20.81 1.65
N LEU A 939 7.80 21.19 1.50
CA LEU A 939 6.79 20.35 0.85
C LEU A 939 7.12 20.02 -0.61
N ASP A 940 7.67 20.96 -1.37
CA ASP A 940 7.99 20.76 -2.79
C ASP A 940 9.13 19.75 -2.95
N ALA A 941 10.19 19.87 -2.14
CA ALA A 941 11.31 18.94 -2.11
C ALA A 941 10.83 17.53 -1.76
N VAL A 942 10.06 17.34 -0.68
CA VAL A 942 9.57 15.99 -0.35
C VAL A 942 8.55 15.46 -1.33
N SER A 943 7.75 16.32 -1.96
CA SER A 943 6.83 15.93 -3.02
C SER A 943 7.59 15.33 -4.20
N ARG A 944 8.67 15.98 -4.62
CA ARG A 944 9.56 15.45 -5.65
C ARG A 944 10.22 14.13 -5.24
N LEU A 945 10.74 14.05 -4.02
CA LEU A 945 11.35 12.82 -3.49
C LEU A 945 10.34 11.66 -3.37
N GLY A 946 9.08 12.01 -3.10
CA GLY A 946 7.93 11.11 -3.02
C GLY A 946 7.55 10.46 -4.35
N THR A 947 8.05 10.94 -5.48
CA THR A 947 7.80 10.31 -6.80
C THR A 947 8.63 9.05 -7.06
N PHE A 948 9.64 8.77 -6.22
CA PHE A 948 10.57 7.66 -6.41
C PHE A 948 10.27 6.49 -5.45
N ASP A 949 10.22 5.27 -5.97
CA ASP A 949 9.92 4.03 -5.23
C ASP A 949 11.16 3.29 -4.70
N GLY A 950 12.33 3.51 -5.33
CA GLY A 950 13.59 2.79 -5.05
C GLY A 950 14.36 3.20 -3.79
N TRP A 951 13.66 3.62 -2.73
CA TRP A 951 14.29 4.04 -1.48
C TRP A 951 14.73 2.87 -0.62
N ASP A 952 15.84 3.05 0.08
CA ASP A 952 16.15 2.25 1.27
C ASP A 952 15.22 2.65 2.44
N ALA A 953 14.77 1.67 3.21
CA ALA A 953 13.81 1.88 4.29
C ALA A 953 14.31 2.85 5.37
N ALA A 954 15.62 2.84 5.69
CA ALA A 954 16.18 3.77 6.66
C ALA A 954 16.26 5.19 6.07
N LYS A 955 16.64 5.31 4.79
CA LYS A 955 16.75 6.61 4.12
C LYS A 955 15.40 7.32 3.97
N ILE A 956 14.35 6.62 3.54
CA ILE A 956 13.02 7.25 3.39
C ILE A 956 12.40 7.62 4.73
N SER A 957 12.67 6.82 5.78
CA SER A 957 12.26 7.16 7.14
C SER A 957 12.98 8.39 7.67
N GLU A 958 14.26 8.57 7.32
CA GLU A 958 15.00 9.79 7.62
C GLU A 958 14.45 11.00 6.85
N VAL A 959 14.12 10.87 5.55
CA VAL A 959 13.48 11.95 4.77
C VAL A 959 12.16 12.40 5.42
N PHE A 960 11.28 11.45 5.75
CA PHE A 960 10.01 11.74 6.40
C PHE A 960 10.22 12.41 7.76
N SER A 961 11.11 11.87 8.61
CA SER A 961 11.37 12.40 9.95
C SER A 961 11.98 13.79 9.92
N ARG A 962 12.89 14.04 8.97
CA ARG A 962 13.50 15.36 8.77
C ARG A 962 12.47 16.39 8.34
N TRP A 963 11.63 16.08 7.35
CA TRP A 963 10.55 16.96 6.92
C TRP A 963 9.53 17.21 8.03
N LEU A 964 9.10 16.16 8.75
CA LEU A 964 8.19 16.30 9.88
C LEU A 964 8.78 17.20 10.99
N THR A 965 10.09 17.12 11.22
CA THR A 965 10.78 18.00 12.19
C THR A 965 10.72 19.46 11.73
N LEU A 966 11.08 19.73 10.47
CA LEU A 966 11.18 21.08 9.93
C LEU A 966 9.82 21.75 9.74
N GLU A 967 8.87 21.05 9.12
CA GLU A 967 7.59 21.63 8.68
C GLU A 967 6.44 21.40 9.67
N LYS A 968 6.57 20.40 10.56
CA LYS A 968 5.48 19.95 11.44
C LYS A 968 5.85 19.90 12.91
N SER A 969 7.05 20.35 13.30
CA SER A 969 7.54 20.29 14.68
C SER A 969 7.37 18.90 15.31
N ASN A 970 7.63 17.84 14.53
CA ASN A 970 7.47 16.43 14.93
C ASN A 970 6.05 16.03 15.37
N THR A 971 5.02 16.68 14.83
CA THR A 971 3.61 16.42 15.18
C THR A 971 2.86 15.78 13.99
N PRO A 972 2.72 14.44 13.92
CA PRO A 972 2.05 13.77 12.80
C PRO A 972 0.58 14.18 12.61
N SER A 973 -0.10 14.58 13.69
CA SER A 973 -1.51 15.00 13.65
C SER A 973 -1.72 16.35 12.95
N SER A 974 -0.66 17.13 12.71
CA SER A 974 -0.73 18.42 11.99
C SER A 974 -0.56 18.29 10.47
N ILE A 975 -0.31 17.07 9.97
CA ILE A 975 -0.25 16.80 8.53
C ILE A 975 -1.65 16.95 7.93
N THR A 976 -1.77 17.82 6.93
CA THR A 976 -3.02 18.06 6.20
C THR A 976 -3.24 17.04 5.08
N SER A 977 -4.46 16.99 4.53
CA SER A 977 -4.79 16.09 3.41
C SER A 977 -4.01 16.40 2.13
N SER A 978 -3.77 17.69 1.82
CA SER A 978 -2.96 18.09 0.67
C SER A 978 -1.51 17.68 0.84
N GLU A 979 -0.94 17.86 2.03
CA GLU A 979 0.43 17.45 2.34
C GLU A 979 0.59 15.94 2.25
N LEU A 980 -0.33 15.17 2.84
CA LEU A 980 -0.28 13.71 2.80
C LEU A 980 -0.37 13.17 1.36
N ARG A 981 -1.19 13.79 0.50
CA ARG A 981 -1.22 13.48 -0.94
C ARG A 981 0.12 13.78 -1.63
N SER A 982 0.73 14.92 -1.30
CA SER A 982 2.01 15.34 -1.89
C SER A 982 3.18 14.47 -1.46
N LEU A 983 3.15 13.84 -0.28
CA LEU A 983 4.27 13.02 0.21
C LEU A 983 4.59 11.82 -0.69
N GLY A 984 3.63 11.28 -1.43
CA GLY A 984 3.83 10.09 -2.26
C GLY A 984 4.53 8.96 -1.48
N HIS A 985 5.57 8.36 -2.06
CA HIS A 985 6.36 7.30 -1.43
C HIS A 985 6.99 7.72 -0.08
N VAL A 986 7.23 9.01 0.18
CA VAL A 986 7.77 9.48 1.48
C VAL A 986 6.78 9.24 2.62
N SER A 987 5.48 9.11 2.36
CA SER A 987 4.49 8.68 3.36
C SER A 987 4.81 7.28 3.95
N CYS A 988 5.53 6.45 3.20
CA CYS A 988 6.07 5.16 3.65
C CYS A 988 7.39 5.27 4.42
N GLY A 989 7.87 6.49 4.70
CA GLY A 989 8.93 6.75 5.68
C GLY A 989 8.40 6.89 7.11
N ALA A 990 7.10 7.16 7.27
CA ALA A 990 6.46 7.29 8.56
C ALA A 990 6.56 5.98 9.37
N THR A 991 6.95 6.09 10.63
CA THR A 991 6.90 4.95 11.57
C THR A 991 5.46 4.58 11.86
N THR A 992 5.22 3.36 12.32
CA THR A 992 3.87 2.89 12.69
C THR A 992 3.21 3.78 13.74
N GLY A 993 3.99 4.27 14.72
CA GLY A 993 3.51 5.21 15.74
C GLY A 993 3.14 6.58 15.18
N GLN A 994 3.86 7.07 14.15
CA GLN A 994 3.51 8.33 13.49
C GLN A 994 2.24 8.18 12.65
N ILE A 995 2.08 7.08 11.91
CA ILE A 995 0.86 6.79 11.13
C ILE A 995 -0.36 6.75 12.04
N ALA A 996 -0.27 6.07 13.17
CA ALA A 996 -1.35 5.99 14.16
C ALA A 996 -1.75 7.35 14.77
N GLN A 997 -0.86 8.36 14.71
CA GLN A 997 -1.12 9.72 15.20
C GLN A 997 -1.62 10.68 14.11
N MET A 998 -1.63 10.26 12.84
CA MET A 998 -2.15 11.09 11.75
C MET A 998 -3.65 11.31 11.91
N SER A 999 -4.14 12.44 11.43
CA SER A 999 -5.58 12.73 11.44
C SER A 999 -6.33 11.74 10.53
N SER A 1000 -7.34 11.05 11.07
CA SER A 1000 -8.19 10.14 10.29
C SER A 1000 -8.96 10.88 9.19
N SER A 1001 -9.35 12.14 9.39
CA SER A 1001 -10.00 12.96 8.37
C SER A 1001 -9.03 13.40 7.27
N ALA A 1002 -7.79 13.74 7.62
CA ALA A 1002 -6.75 14.06 6.64
C ALA A 1002 -6.41 12.84 5.78
N TYR A 1003 -6.28 11.67 6.41
CA TYR A 1003 -6.12 10.39 5.73
C TYR A 1003 -7.31 10.07 4.84
N GLN A 1004 -8.55 10.22 5.32
CA GLN A 1004 -9.76 9.98 4.52
C GLN A 1004 -9.77 10.80 3.23
N SER A 1005 -9.36 12.06 3.30
CA SER A 1005 -9.22 12.95 2.14
C SER A 1005 -8.02 12.58 1.27
N ALA A 1006 -6.98 11.93 1.78
CA ALA A 1006 -5.77 11.55 1.03
C ALA A 1006 -5.66 10.06 0.67
N ALA A 1007 -6.67 9.24 1.02
CA ALA A 1007 -6.60 7.78 0.95
C ALA A 1007 -6.25 7.28 -0.44
N ASP A 1008 -6.77 7.92 -1.49
CA ASP A 1008 -6.46 7.66 -2.89
C ASP A 1008 -4.96 7.77 -3.20
N ALA A 1009 -4.29 8.81 -2.73
CA ALA A 1009 -2.86 8.99 -2.96
C ALA A 1009 -2.02 8.01 -2.12
N VAL A 1010 -2.41 7.75 -0.87
CA VAL A 1010 -1.75 6.74 -0.01
C VAL A 1010 -2.04 5.32 -0.53
N GLY A 1011 -3.11 5.11 -1.28
CA GLY A 1011 -3.43 3.84 -1.93
C GLY A 1011 -2.53 3.53 -3.13
N GLU A 1012 -1.83 4.53 -3.70
CA GLU A 1012 -0.96 4.33 -4.86
C GLU A 1012 0.50 4.03 -4.51
N VAL A 1013 0.92 4.19 -3.24
CA VAL A 1013 2.34 4.13 -2.86
C VAL A 1013 2.83 2.71 -2.56
N THR A 1014 3.70 2.20 -3.42
CA THR A 1014 4.11 0.78 -3.41
C THR A 1014 5.33 0.46 -2.54
N SER A 1015 5.89 1.46 -1.84
CA SER A 1015 7.12 1.32 -1.03
C SER A 1015 6.87 1.02 0.45
N CYS A 1016 5.61 0.99 0.88
CA CYS A 1016 5.23 0.75 2.26
C CYS A 1016 5.48 -0.70 2.66
N THR A 1017 5.95 -0.91 3.88
CA THR A 1017 6.07 -2.24 4.49
C THR A 1017 4.69 -2.76 4.91
N ASP A 1018 4.54 -4.08 5.03
CA ASP A 1018 3.31 -4.73 5.52
C ASP A 1018 2.81 -4.13 6.86
N LEU A 1019 3.74 -3.73 7.74
CA LEU A 1019 3.40 -3.10 9.02
C LEU A 1019 2.84 -1.68 8.86
N GLN A 1020 3.37 -0.90 7.92
CA GLN A 1020 2.85 0.44 7.65
C GLN A 1020 1.49 0.37 6.96
N LEU A 1021 1.32 -0.57 6.01
CA LEU A 1021 0.01 -0.84 5.40
C LEU A 1021 -1.02 -1.23 6.45
N TYR A 1022 -0.63 -2.07 7.43
CA TYR A 1022 -1.50 -2.42 8.56
C TYR A 1022 -1.94 -1.20 9.37
N GLU A 1023 -1.04 -0.27 9.70
CA GLU A 1023 -1.41 0.95 10.43
C GLU A 1023 -2.27 1.90 9.59
N TYR A 1024 -1.99 2.04 8.29
CA TYR A 1024 -2.89 2.79 7.40
C TYR A 1024 -4.28 2.13 7.31
N ALA A 1025 -4.37 0.80 7.35
CA ALA A 1025 -5.65 0.10 7.42
C ALA A 1025 -6.38 0.31 8.76
N LEU A 1026 -5.66 0.48 9.88
CA LEU A 1026 -6.27 0.91 11.15
C LEU A 1026 -6.79 2.35 11.07
N LEU A 1027 -6.05 3.24 10.42
CA LEU A 1027 -6.48 4.62 10.19
C LEU A 1027 -7.71 4.68 9.28
N ALA A 1028 -7.76 3.83 8.25
CA ALA A 1028 -8.94 3.62 7.40
C ALA A 1028 -10.16 3.14 8.20
N LYS A 1029 -9.99 2.18 9.11
CA LYS A 1029 -11.07 1.74 10.03
C LYS A 1029 -11.55 2.85 10.96
N THR A 1030 -10.67 3.76 11.33
CA THR A 1030 -11.05 4.95 12.09
C THR A 1030 -11.82 5.95 11.22
N ALA A 1031 -11.45 6.09 9.94
CA ALA A 1031 -12.05 7.04 9.01
C ALA A 1031 -13.39 6.58 8.40
N TYR A 1032 -13.54 5.29 8.11
CA TYR A 1032 -14.69 4.72 7.37
C TYR A 1032 -15.54 3.77 8.21
N GLY A 1033 -15.18 3.54 9.47
CA GLY A 1033 -15.85 2.59 10.36
C GLY A 1033 -15.07 1.28 10.52
N SER A 1034 -15.17 0.68 11.71
CA SER A 1034 -14.37 -0.49 12.09
C SER A 1034 -14.78 -1.79 11.39
N ASP A 1035 -16.00 -1.86 10.89
CA ASP A 1035 -16.52 -3.00 10.14
C ASP A 1035 -16.23 -2.82 8.65
N VAL A 1036 -15.29 -3.61 8.13
CA VAL A 1036 -14.88 -3.54 6.72
C VAL A 1036 -15.99 -3.96 5.76
N THR A 1037 -17.03 -4.65 6.24
CA THR A 1037 -18.17 -5.06 5.39
C THR A 1037 -19.12 -3.91 5.07
N THR A 1038 -19.06 -2.81 5.85
CA THR A 1038 -19.87 -1.60 5.59
C THR A 1038 -19.19 -0.63 4.64
N TRP A 1039 -17.92 -0.86 4.29
CA TRP A 1039 -17.20 0.00 3.36
C TRP A 1039 -17.75 -0.16 1.95
N ASP A 1040 -18.13 0.95 1.31
CA ASP A 1040 -18.59 0.86 -0.06
C ASP A 1040 -17.44 0.61 -1.05
N SER A 1041 -17.82 0.26 -2.27
CA SER A 1041 -16.90 0.02 -3.37
C SER A 1041 -15.90 1.15 -3.60
N SER A 1042 -16.27 2.42 -3.41
CA SER A 1042 -15.34 3.53 -3.62
C SER A 1042 -14.25 3.56 -2.56
N THR A 1043 -14.61 3.29 -1.30
CA THR A 1043 -13.65 3.22 -0.19
C THR A 1043 -12.63 2.13 -0.47
N ILE A 1044 -13.08 0.95 -0.89
CA ILE A 1044 -12.19 -0.18 -1.21
C ILE A 1044 -11.19 0.17 -2.32
N SER A 1045 -11.62 0.91 -3.34
CA SER A 1045 -10.73 1.32 -4.44
C SER A 1045 -9.80 2.44 -4.06
N ASN A 1046 -10.27 3.43 -3.29
CA ASN A 1046 -9.41 4.51 -2.81
C ASN A 1046 -8.33 4.01 -1.84
N LEU A 1047 -8.58 2.90 -1.11
CA LEU A 1047 -7.55 2.29 -0.27
C LEU A 1047 -6.36 1.79 -1.06
N GLY A 1048 -6.55 1.38 -2.32
CA GLY A 1048 -5.51 0.81 -3.16
C GLY A 1048 -4.69 -0.27 -2.44
N VAL A 1049 -3.37 -0.13 -2.40
CA VAL A 1049 -2.45 -1.07 -1.72
C VAL A 1049 -2.67 -1.19 -0.21
N VAL A 1050 -3.35 -0.23 0.45
CA VAL A 1050 -3.67 -0.29 1.88
C VAL A 1050 -4.60 -1.46 2.19
N ILE A 1051 -5.31 -2.02 1.20
CA ILE A 1051 -6.07 -3.27 1.37
C ILE A 1051 -5.19 -4.43 1.84
N GLY A 1052 -3.89 -4.42 1.50
CA GLY A 1052 -2.90 -5.38 1.99
C GLY A 1052 -2.62 -5.29 3.48
N GLY A 1053 -3.01 -4.19 4.12
CA GLY A 1053 -2.94 -3.99 5.57
C GLY A 1053 -4.09 -4.64 6.36
N LEU A 1054 -5.14 -5.13 5.69
CA LEU A 1054 -6.19 -5.90 6.35
C LEU A 1054 -5.67 -7.25 6.85
N THR A 1055 -6.37 -7.82 7.83
CA THR A 1055 -6.10 -9.19 8.27
C THR A 1055 -6.76 -10.20 7.33
N GLY A 1056 -6.23 -11.43 7.27
CA GLY A 1056 -6.87 -12.51 6.51
C GLY A 1056 -8.31 -12.80 6.94
N GLY A 1057 -8.65 -12.55 8.22
CA GLY A 1057 -10.02 -12.64 8.72
C GLY A 1057 -10.93 -11.55 8.13
N GLU A 1058 -10.47 -10.30 8.11
CA GLU A 1058 -11.22 -9.19 7.49
C GLU A 1058 -11.40 -9.41 5.98
N ILE A 1059 -10.33 -9.81 5.26
CA ILE A 1059 -10.42 -10.14 3.83
C ILE A 1059 -11.47 -11.23 3.56
N SER A 1060 -11.57 -12.25 4.41
CA SER A 1060 -12.55 -13.34 4.25
C SER A 1060 -14.01 -12.88 4.40
N THR A 1061 -14.25 -11.67 4.91
CA THR A 1061 -15.60 -11.09 5.07
C THR A 1061 -16.01 -10.14 3.95
N LEU A 1062 -15.10 -9.76 3.06
CA LEU A 1062 -15.42 -8.84 1.95
C LEU A 1062 -16.46 -9.44 1.01
N SER A 1063 -17.42 -8.63 0.60
CA SER A 1063 -18.45 -9.01 -0.36
C SER A 1063 -17.88 -9.11 -1.78
N GLU A 1064 -18.62 -9.76 -2.68
CA GLU A 1064 -18.25 -9.84 -4.10
C GLU A 1064 -18.13 -8.45 -4.74
N THR A 1065 -18.99 -7.50 -4.35
CA THR A 1065 -18.96 -6.12 -4.87
C THR A 1065 -17.75 -5.32 -4.37
N GLN A 1066 -17.31 -5.58 -3.13
CA GLN A 1066 -16.08 -5.01 -2.60
C GLN A 1066 -14.86 -5.61 -3.31
N ILE A 1067 -14.85 -6.93 -3.54
CA ILE A 1067 -13.76 -7.61 -4.26
C ILE A 1067 -13.65 -7.15 -5.71
N ASP A 1068 -14.77 -6.99 -6.44
CA ASP A 1068 -14.81 -6.39 -7.80
C ASP A 1068 -14.27 -4.94 -7.81
N SER A 1069 -14.16 -4.30 -6.65
CA SER A 1069 -13.66 -2.93 -6.50
C SER A 1069 -12.19 -2.81 -6.16
N ILE A 1070 -11.50 -3.93 -5.90
CA ILE A 1070 -10.05 -3.96 -5.70
C ILE A 1070 -9.38 -3.98 -7.06
N ASP A 1071 -8.51 -3.01 -7.36
CA ASP A 1071 -7.84 -3.00 -8.66
C ASP A 1071 -6.86 -4.18 -8.78
N ALA A 1072 -6.73 -4.70 -9.99
CA ALA A 1072 -5.89 -5.87 -10.24
C ALA A 1072 -4.43 -5.67 -9.79
N ASN A 1073 -3.88 -4.46 -9.91
CA ASN A 1073 -2.52 -4.18 -9.45
C ASN A 1073 -2.37 -4.30 -7.93
N ASP A 1074 -3.38 -3.88 -7.16
CA ASP A 1074 -3.37 -3.92 -5.70
C ASP A 1074 -3.40 -5.35 -5.16
N MET A 1075 -3.99 -6.28 -5.92
CA MET A 1075 -3.92 -7.71 -5.61
C MET A 1075 -2.49 -8.19 -5.41
N SER A 1076 -1.51 -7.65 -6.15
CA SER A 1076 -0.10 -8.05 -6.03
C SER A 1076 0.59 -7.53 -4.76
N TYR A 1077 0.00 -6.55 -4.07
CA TYR A 1077 0.52 -5.93 -2.86
C TYR A 1077 -0.11 -6.50 -1.58
N ILE A 1078 -1.14 -7.35 -1.69
CA ILE A 1078 -1.68 -8.07 -0.54
C ILE A 1078 -0.64 -9.09 -0.05
N PRO A 1079 -0.16 -9.03 1.21
CA PRO A 1079 0.83 -9.98 1.70
C PRO A 1079 0.35 -11.43 1.57
N PRO A 1080 1.22 -12.42 1.28
CA PRO A 1080 0.82 -13.81 1.07
C PRO A 1080 -0.03 -14.41 2.21
N SER A 1081 0.25 -14.03 3.45
CA SER A 1081 -0.50 -14.46 4.64
C SER A 1081 -1.92 -13.90 4.71
N VAL A 1082 -2.12 -12.69 4.20
CA VAL A 1082 -3.42 -12.01 4.13
C VAL A 1082 -4.19 -12.54 2.92
N PHE A 1083 -3.52 -12.68 1.78
CA PHE A 1083 -4.08 -13.20 0.53
C PHE A 1083 -4.64 -14.62 0.69
N ALA A 1084 -3.97 -15.48 1.47
CA ALA A 1084 -4.47 -16.82 1.80
C ALA A 1084 -5.80 -16.82 2.60
N GLY A 1085 -6.23 -15.66 3.12
CA GLY A 1085 -7.51 -15.47 3.79
C GLY A 1085 -8.72 -15.45 2.84
N PHE A 1086 -8.53 -15.22 1.53
CA PHE A 1086 -9.62 -15.28 0.56
C PHE A 1086 -10.21 -16.69 0.50
N THR A 1087 -11.54 -16.80 0.59
CA THR A 1087 -12.23 -18.08 0.44
C THR A 1087 -12.27 -18.52 -1.01
N VAL A 1088 -12.48 -19.82 -1.26
CA VAL A 1088 -12.66 -20.35 -2.63
C VAL A 1088 -13.80 -19.64 -3.36
N SER A 1089 -14.89 -19.31 -2.66
CA SER A 1089 -16.03 -18.58 -3.24
C SER A 1089 -15.63 -17.18 -3.70
N GLN A 1090 -14.89 -16.44 -2.86
CA GLN A 1090 -14.39 -15.10 -3.19
C GLN A 1090 -13.37 -15.13 -4.34
N ILE A 1091 -12.47 -16.12 -4.38
CA ILE A 1091 -11.51 -16.24 -5.49
C ILE A 1091 -12.23 -16.48 -6.82
N ASN A 1092 -13.33 -17.23 -6.82
CA ASN A 1092 -14.13 -17.46 -8.03
C ASN A 1092 -14.84 -16.18 -8.54
N THR A 1093 -14.94 -15.12 -7.73
CA THR A 1093 -15.49 -13.84 -8.17
C THR A 1093 -14.42 -12.90 -8.72
N PHE A 1094 -13.14 -13.28 -8.66
CA PHE A 1094 -12.09 -12.47 -9.24
C PHE A 1094 -12.28 -12.40 -10.76
N ASP A 1095 -12.11 -11.21 -11.31
CA ASP A 1095 -11.97 -11.10 -12.75
C ASP A 1095 -10.62 -11.70 -13.21
N THR A 1096 -10.50 -11.90 -14.52
CA THR A 1096 -9.29 -12.49 -15.10
C THR A 1096 -8.04 -11.66 -14.83
N ALA A 1097 -8.16 -10.33 -14.75
CA ALA A 1097 -7.04 -9.42 -14.52
C ALA A 1097 -6.54 -9.53 -13.07
N GLN A 1098 -7.45 -9.55 -12.09
CA GLN A 1098 -7.16 -9.76 -10.68
C GLN A 1098 -6.48 -11.12 -10.46
N GLY A 1099 -7.01 -12.20 -11.05
CA GLY A 1099 -6.42 -13.53 -10.95
C GLY A 1099 -4.99 -13.61 -11.52
N GLN A 1100 -4.75 -12.95 -12.66
CA GLN A 1100 -3.44 -12.91 -13.32
C GLN A 1100 -2.42 -12.01 -12.62
N ALA A 1101 -2.86 -10.99 -11.89
CA ALA A 1101 -1.97 -10.07 -11.19
C ALA A 1101 -1.30 -10.68 -9.94
N THR A 1102 -1.73 -11.86 -9.51
CA THR A 1102 -1.16 -12.56 -8.35
C THR A 1102 0.32 -12.90 -8.51
N THR A 1103 1.05 -12.90 -7.39
CA THR A 1103 2.49 -13.21 -7.32
C THR A 1103 2.73 -14.69 -7.04
N SER A 1104 3.94 -15.18 -7.35
CA SER A 1104 4.31 -16.58 -7.06
C SER A 1104 4.32 -16.89 -5.57
N THR A 1105 4.66 -15.92 -4.72
CA THR A 1105 4.66 -16.06 -3.26
C THR A 1105 3.24 -16.15 -2.70
N GLN A 1106 2.30 -15.33 -3.19
CA GLN A 1106 0.88 -15.46 -2.85
C GLN A 1106 0.33 -16.82 -3.27
N ARG A 1107 0.59 -17.26 -4.50
CA ARG A 1107 0.14 -18.58 -5.00
C ARG A 1107 0.69 -19.74 -4.16
N SER A 1108 1.93 -19.62 -3.69
CA SER A 1108 2.56 -20.64 -2.84
C SER A 1108 1.98 -20.70 -1.41
N ALA A 1109 1.27 -19.66 -0.97
CA ALA A 1109 0.61 -19.61 0.32
C ALA A 1109 -0.83 -20.18 0.30
N LEU A 1110 -1.37 -20.46 -0.90
CA LEU A 1110 -2.72 -20.98 -1.07
C LEU A 1110 -2.82 -22.48 -0.82
N SER A 1111 -3.98 -22.92 -0.34
CA SER A 1111 -4.37 -24.34 -0.40
C SER A 1111 -4.59 -24.77 -1.86
N THR A 1112 -4.55 -26.09 -2.11
CA THR A 1112 -4.80 -26.66 -3.44
C THR A 1112 -6.13 -26.19 -4.03
N SER A 1113 -7.21 -26.20 -3.24
CA SER A 1113 -8.53 -25.75 -3.69
C SER A 1113 -8.59 -24.26 -4.03
N GLN A 1114 -7.88 -23.41 -3.28
CA GLN A 1114 -7.80 -21.97 -3.58
C GLN A 1114 -6.98 -21.74 -4.85
N LEU A 1115 -5.90 -22.51 -5.07
CA LEU A 1115 -5.06 -22.40 -6.26
C LEU A 1115 -5.81 -22.87 -7.53
N ASP A 1116 -6.66 -23.89 -7.42
CA ASP A 1116 -7.51 -24.35 -8.52
C ASP A 1116 -8.56 -23.29 -8.89
N ALA A 1117 -9.23 -22.70 -7.90
CA ALA A 1117 -10.15 -21.58 -8.12
C ALA A 1117 -9.45 -20.37 -8.75
N LEU A 1118 -8.24 -20.04 -8.28
CA LEU A 1118 -7.46 -18.94 -8.84
C LEU A 1118 -7.04 -19.23 -10.28
N SER A 1119 -6.67 -20.47 -10.59
CA SER A 1119 -6.34 -20.90 -11.96
C SER A 1119 -7.54 -20.76 -12.90
N ALA A 1120 -8.74 -21.10 -12.39
CA ALA A 1120 -9.98 -20.92 -13.14
C ALA A 1120 -10.28 -19.43 -13.39
N ALA A 1121 -10.22 -18.59 -12.36
CA ALA A 1121 -10.44 -17.14 -12.48
C ALA A 1121 -9.44 -16.47 -13.43
N ALA A 1122 -8.16 -16.81 -13.32
CA ALA A 1122 -7.09 -16.28 -14.17
C ALA A 1122 -7.09 -16.83 -15.61
N GLY A 1123 -7.87 -17.88 -15.89
CA GLY A 1123 -7.92 -18.55 -17.19
C GLY A 1123 -6.61 -19.23 -17.59
N VAL A 1124 -5.74 -19.55 -16.63
CA VAL A 1124 -4.43 -20.21 -16.82
C VAL A 1124 -4.15 -21.19 -15.69
N SER A 1125 -3.41 -22.28 -15.96
CA SER A 1125 -3.04 -23.24 -14.91
C SER A 1125 -1.82 -22.79 -14.12
N PHE A 1126 -1.95 -22.69 -12.79
CA PHE A 1126 -0.85 -22.35 -11.88
C PHE A 1126 -0.27 -23.53 -11.10
N ALA A 1127 -0.70 -24.76 -11.37
CA ALA A 1127 -0.30 -25.94 -10.62
C ALA A 1127 1.24 -26.09 -10.54
N SER A 1128 1.76 -26.32 -9.33
CA SER A 1128 3.14 -26.73 -9.13
C SER A 1128 3.38 -28.06 -9.85
N SER A 1129 4.46 -28.17 -10.61
CA SER A 1129 4.94 -29.40 -11.24
C SER A 1129 5.48 -30.42 -10.20
N GLY A 1130 4.65 -30.74 -9.20
CA GLY A 1130 4.85 -31.80 -8.23
C GLY A 1130 3.76 -32.85 -8.45
N GLY A 1131 4.05 -33.84 -9.29
CA GLY A 1131 3.20 -35.02 -9.46
C GLY A 1131 2.34 -35.01 -10.72
N MET A 1132 2.95 -35.19 -11.89
CA MET A 1132 2.24 -35.80 -13.01
C MET A 1132 2.87 -37.17 -13.25
N SER A 1133 2.25 -38.18 -12.64
CA SER A 1133 2.34 -39.54 -13.13
C SER A 1133 1.73 -39.56 -14.53
N PHE A 1134 2.44 -40.21 -15.43
CA PHE A 1134 2.17 -40.39 -16.85
C PHE A 1134 0.70 -40.79 -17.11
N PHE A 1135 -0.11 -39.88 -17.66
CA PHE A 1135 -1.37 -40.23 -18.34
C PHE A 1135 -1.46 -39.48 -19.66
N ILE A 1136 -0.92 -40.13 -20.70
CA ILE A 1136 -1.25 -39.83 -22.09
C ILE A 1136 -2.74 -40.19 -22.28
N ARG A 1137 -3.56 -39.22 -22.65
CA ARG A 1137 -4.77 -39.51 -23.43
C ARG A 1137 -4.78 -38.63 -24.68
N ASN A 1138 -4.25 -39.24 -25.74
CA ASN A 1138 -4.30 -38.80 -27.12
C ASN A 1138 -5.72 -38.46 -27.56
N HIS A 1139 -5.88 -37.33 -28.25
CA HIS A 1139 -6.70 -37.24 -29.46
C HIS A 1139 -6.01 -36.35 -30.48
N PHE A 1140 -5.01 -36.90 -31.17
CA PHE A 1140 -4.71 -36.51 -32.55
C PHE A 1140 -4.52 -37.79 -33.36
N ASN A 1141 -5.45 -38.02 -34.29
CA ASN A 1141 -5.31 -38.95 -35.40
C ASN A 1141 -4.13 -38.49 -36.27
N LEU A 1142 -3.19 -39.39 -36.57
CA LEU A 1142 -2.81 -39.71 -37.95
C LEU A 1142 -1.97 -41.02 -37.98
N PRO A 1143 -2.03 -41.83 -39.04
CA PRO A 1143 -1.57 -43.23 -39.05
C PRO A 1143 -0.16 -43.45 -39.64
N PHE A 1144 0.36 -44.66 -39.42
CA PHE A 1144 1.36 -45.45 -40.18
C PHE A 1144 2.73 -45.79 -39.54
N LEU A 1145 2.97 -47.13 -39.52
CA LEU A 1145 4.22 -47.93 -39.48
C LEU A 1145 5.03 -47.94 -38.17
N ILE A 1146 4.96 -48.94 -37.28
CA ILE A 1146 5.36 -50.38 -37.35
C ILE A 1146 6.88 -50.59 -37.60
N LEU A 1147 7.56 -51.13 -36.56
CA LEU A 1147 8.63 -52.17 -36.52
C LEU A 1147 9.94 -51.88 -35.72
N PHE A 1148 10.23 -52.85 -34.84
CA PHE A 1148 11.47 -53.30 -34.14
C PHE A 1148 12.05 -52.41 -33.00
N MET A 1149 12.01 -52.80 -31.71
CA MET A 1149 12.62 -53.91 -30.94
C MET A 1149 14.12 -53.76 -30.59
N PHE A 1150 14.38 -53.80 -29.27
CA PHE A 1150 15.60 -54.19 -28.51
C PHE A 1150 16.90 -53.43 -28.82
N ASN A 1151 17.62 -52.85 -27.84
CA ASN A 1151 18.02 -53.39 -26.54
C ASN A 1151 18.26 -52.27 -25.51
#